data_AF-A0A8H7CQ99-F1
#
_entry.id   AF-A0A8H7CQ99-F1
#
_cell.length_a   1.000
_cell.length_b   1.000
_cell.length_c   1.000
_cell.angle_alpha   90.00
_cell.angle_beta   90.00
_cell.angle_gamma   90.00
#
_symmetry.space_group_name_H-M   'P 1'
#
loop_
_entity.id
_entity.type
_entity.pdbx_description
1 polymer ?
#
loop_
_entity_poly.entity_id
_entity_poly.type
_entity_poly.pdbx_seq_one_letter_code
_entity_poly.pdbx_strand_id
1 'polypeptide(L)'
;MPCLGNLMRQSRIHPHNSTIYHVKGEYQLTTPENRQTHRNRHPRLPSHHPSNRIHHFCPTFPPPLLSPLSNLTDLPDSDDEPQGTPPPILPPSRPLAPQEFDNSGKGGLYNMPPGLGRGQRIKNAQQNQKHPGTTVLAFETAHETAFATTLGGPKTYAEAMERPKAEAEKWHEAAMQELQSLIEMGVFEMVELPRGRTAIGNRWVFRVKLNGDGTVERYKARLVAKGYAQRPGFDFTETFAPTPKWATLRLILALAALEDLELWSVDISSAYLYGDISEDVYMELPEGSTRIPAGHALKLLKSLYGLKQAGHQWHLKLHEVLSSMGYKRVRCEHSVWVYETAASGTRVIVPVFIDDMTIAAKSVEEVRAFIDELSKHFKLRDLGPTKWLLGVEIERDRESRKLSMSQRQYILDVLERASMTDCNPVTTPMDPKVQLTANDCPKSAEDIAKMKNIPYLHILGAIAYLAVATRPDIAYAVGVLSRFSKNPGWTHWIALKRVLRYLKGTIDQKLTFSGTMGEQGEFFTTYSDADHGGNPDNGRSTSGFVIMMGGGAISWSSRLQSFVTLSTTEAEYVSAVSAGQEIIWLQNLLEELGYRRDGGATLLIDNQSAISVAKNPDHHGRVKHLDLRFYWLRDVVAEKRILVEHCSTVDMTADVMTKGLGREKMENISASHWTISPALARYLKHAFRLSSPGLEALYLTSAIIFLLFVRIPIWTIQYIFPFGRPRRQWSLGRSLIVSCLGVFLNILYSTSLLPSPPIEKLAKDGADAGFVWIEATPSLIHGDVSEKARKNGVEAVRTGGFWFGERGADGKAGQKAGPDELVFYHFHGGGFVMSTSDPSTSANKVLFSGLLQHTKVRRVFALEYRLSSAPPFGSRNPFPAALIDSIAGYRYLVEDVGFNLSNIIISGDSAGGNLAYALTRYISTDGGHGLPNAGALLLLSPTVDWADTHIGADSSMRRNSRTDFVLLIFTSRFTYHALRGSLPDDEIATNSWISPGSLKNCSTAWYLHCLFQNLHHCR
;
A
#
# COMPACT_ATOMS: atom_id res chain seq x y z
N MET A 1 -29.28 59.20 18.88
CA MET A 1 -30.36 60.02 18.27
C MET A 1 -31.17 59.12 17.33
N PRO A 2 -32.51 59.16 17.35
CA PRO A 2 -33.36 58.34 16.47
C PRO A 2 -33.82 59.12 15.23
N CYS A 3 -34.08 58.43 14.11
CA CYS A 3 -34.91 58.94 13.00
C CYS A 3 -35.44 57.80 12.12
N LEU A 4 -36.75 57.87 11.82
CA LEU A 4 -37.54 57.46 10.65
C LEU A 4 -37.03 56.36 9.66
N GLY A 5 -37.87 55.53 9.05
CA GLY A 5 -39.34 55.39 9.15
C GLY A 5 -40.09 55.36 7.80
N ASN A 6 -40.87 54.31 7.57
CA ASN A 6 -41.98 54.15 6.59
C ASN A 6 -41.71 54.36 5.08
N LEU A 7 -42.08 53.34 4.29
CA LEU A 7 -43.12 53.47 3.25
C LEU A 7 -43.71 52.10 2.86
N MET A 8 -44.96 52.06 2.38
CA MET A 8 -45.71 50.83 2.08
C MET A 8 -46.88 51.13 1.12
N ARG A 9 -47.43 50.08 0.45
CA ARG A 9 -48.64 50.05 -0.44
C ARG A 9 -48.47 50.58 -1.90
N GLN A 10 -49.23 50.14 -2.94
CA GLN A 10 -50.09 48.95 -3.18
C GLN A 10 -50.55 48.82 -4.67
N SER A 11 -51.06 47.62 -5.04
CA SER A 11 -51.90 47.27 -6.23
C SER A 11 -51.18 47.18 -7.60
N ARG A 12 -51.68 46.54 -8.68
CA ARG A 12 -53.00 45.95 -9.06
C ARG A 12 -52.81 44.49 -9.59
N ILE A 13 -53.69 43.50 -9.37
CA ILE A 13 -55.01 43.20 -9.99
C ILE A 13 -54.89 43.08 -11.53
N HIS A 14 -54.62 41.88 -12.10
CA HIS A 14 -55.59 40.82 -12.55
C HIS A 14 -56.29 41.14 -13.90
N PRO A 15 -56.90 40.15 -14.61
CA PRO A 15 -57.24 38.75 -14.28
C PRO A 15 -56.32 37.75 -15.02
N HIS A 16 -56.63 36.53 -15.50
CA HIS A 16 -57.85 35.67 -15.55
C HIS A 16 -57.44 34.18 -15.69
N ASN A 17 -58.40 33.24 -15.55
CA ASN A 17 -58.30 31.79 -15.85
C ASN A 17 -57.38 30.93 -14.92
N SER A 18 -57.64 29.62 -14.73
CA SER A 18 -58.88 28.85 -14.99
C SER A 18 -59.05 27.61 -14.09
N THR A 19 -60.31 27.39 -13.73
CA THR A 19 -61.04 26.22 -13.19
C THR A 19 -60.90 24.92 -14.03
N ILE A 20 -61.21 23.69 -13.54
CA ILE A 20 -61.82 23.15 -12.28
C ILE A 20 -61.02 21.87 -11.83
N TYR A 21 -61.34 20.99 -10.85
CA TYR A 21 -62.55 20.67 -10.03
C TYR A 21 -62.15 20.12 -8.61
N HIS A 22 -63.06 19.47 -7.85
CA HIS A 22 -62.88 19.21 -6.39
C HIS A 22 -63.81 18.11 -5.80
N VAL A 23 -63.50 17.58 -4.59
CA VAL A 23 -64.39 16.93 -3.56
C VAL A 23 -64.54 15.37 -3.46
N LYS A 24 -64.16 14.84 -2.27
CA LYS A 24 -64.64 13.71 -1.38
C LYS A 24 -65.35 12.44 -1.93
N GLY A 25 -65.11 11.32 -1.21
CA GLY A 25 -66.05 10.18 -1.07
C GLY A 25 -65.53 9.06 -0.14
N GLU A 26 -66.39 8.49 0.71
CA GLU A 26 -66.14 7.26 1.52
C GLU A 26 -66.96 6.07 0.95
N TYR A 27 -66.55 4.80 1.20
CA TYR A 27 -67.35 3.66 1.74
C TYR A 27 -66.70 2.27 1.48
N GLN A 28 -67.37 1.19 1.91
CA GLN A 28 -66.83 -0.17 2.14
C GLN A 28 -67.27 -1.24 1.09
N LEU A 29 -66.87 -2.51 1.34
CA LEU A 29 -67.32 -3.78 0.73
C LEU A 29 -66.68 -4.13 -0.64
N THR A 30 -66.44 -5.40 -1.04
CA THR A 30 -66.86 -6.73 -0.50
C THR A 30 -65.77 -7.81 -0.70
N THR A 31 -65.93 -8.99 -0.08
CA THR A 31 -65.05 -10.19 -0.22
C THR A 31 -65.47 -11.13 -1.36
N PRO A 32 -64.68 -12.16 -1.77
CA PRO A 32 -64.81 -13.49 -1.12
C PRO A 32 -63.53 -14.39 -1.03
N GLU A 33 -63.43 -15.15 0.08
CA GLU A 33 -63.06 -16.59 0.21
C GLU A 33 -61.77 -17.22 -0.46
N ASN A 34 -61.18 -18.35 -0.02
CA ASN A 34 -61.54 -19.33 1.04
C ASN A 34 -60.30 -20.09 1.61
N ARG A 35 -60.50 -20.84 2.73
CA ARG A 35 -59.72 -22.00 3.26
C ARG A 35 -58.30 -21.76 3.84
N GLN A 36 -57.87 -22.38 4.96
CA GLN A 36 -58.60 -23.17 5.97
C GLN A 36 -57.78 -23.36 7.28
N THR A 37 -58.38 -23.14 8.46
CA THR A 37 -58.12 -23.82 9.78
C THR A 37 -56.69 -23.81 10.43
N HIS A 38 -56.50 -23.89 11.76
CA HIS A 38 -57.43 -24.06 12.90
C HIS A 38 -56.92 -23.37 14.20
N ARG A 39 -57.87 -22.80 14.96
CA ARG A 39 -57.94 -22.35 16.38
C ARG A 39 -56.69 -22.42 17.30
N ASN A 40 -56.29 -21.38 18.07
CA ASN A 40 -56.95 -20.53 19.11
C ASN A 40 -56.86 -21.02 20.58
N ARG A 41 -56.09 -20.33 21.46
CA ARG A 41 -56.63 -19.48 22.57
C ARG A 41 -55.56 -18.82 23.48
N HIS A 42 -55.78 -17.51 23.71
CA HIS A 42 -55.24 -16.62 24.77
C HIS A 42 -55.92 -16.92 26.15
N PRO A 43 -55.56 -16.31 27.34
CA PRO A 43 -55.28 -14.86 27.49
C PRO A 43 -54.50 -14.26 28.71
N ARG A 44 -54.28 -12.93 28.59
CA ARG A 44 -54.10 -11.85 29.61
C ARG A 44 -52.69 -11.26 29.86
N LEU A 45 -52.72 -9.94 30.05
CA LEU A 45 -51.69 -8.92 30.36
C LEU A 45 -51.94 -8.41 31.82
N PRO A 46 -51.24 -7.40 32.43
CA PRO A 46 -50.25 -6.46 31.86
C PRO A 46 -49.01 -6.08 32.74
N SER A 47 -48.08 -5.33 32.11
CA SER A 47 -47.21 -4.24 32.63
C SER A 47 -46.54 -4.28 34.02
N HIS A 48 -45.20 -4.11 34.06
CA HIS A 48 -44.51 -2.92 34.61
C HIS A 48 -42.98 -2.92 34.31
N HIS A 49 -42.34 -1.73 34.40
CA HIS A 49 -40.89 -1.44 34.27
C HIS A 49 -40.23 -1.29 35.68
N PRO A 50 -38.90 -1.11 35.84
CA PRO A 50 -37.74 -1.76 35.19
C PRO A 50 -36.62 -2.08 36.25
N SER A 51 -35.34 -2.02 35.82
CA SER A 51 -34.07 -1.94 36.62
C SER A 51 -33.37 -3.27 36.99
N ASN A 52 -32.03 -3.20 37.10
CA ASN A 52 -31.12 -4.35 37.20
C ASN A 52 -30.15 -4.19 38.41
N ARG A 53 -29.59 -5.30 38.90
CA ARG A 53 -28.87 -5.38 40.20
C ARG A 53 -27.37 -5.00 40.12
N ILE A 54 -26.86 -4.13 40.99
CA ILE A 54 -26.22 -4.31 42.34
C ILE A 54 -24.72 -4.73 42.35
N HIS A 55 -23.91 -3.78 42.83
CA HIS A 55 -22.67 -3.81 43.65
C HIS A 55 -21.71 -5.02 43.78
N HIS A 56 -20.43 -4.62 43.98
CA HIS A 56 -19.31 -5.36 44.58
C HIS A 56 -19.63 -6.13 45.88
N PHE A 57 -18.82 -7.14 46.22
CA PHE A 57 -17.86 -7.08 47.36
C PHE A 57 -16.82 -8.23 47.32
N CYS A 58 -15.82 -8.19 48.20
CA CYS A 58 -14.71 -9.16 48.36
C CYS A 58 -14.67 -9.69 49.81
N PRO A 59 -14.20 -10.93 50.06
CA PRO A 59 -13.46 -11.23 51.30
C PRO A 59 -12.23 -12.17 51.11
N THR A 60 -11.58 -12.55 52.22
CA THR A 60 -10.17 -13.03 52.33
C THR A 60 -9.96 -14.43 52.96
N PHE A 61 -8.74 -14.99 52.80
CA PHE A 61 -7.95 -16.02 53.55
C PHE A 61 -8.55 -16.74 54.81
N PRO A 62 -8.17 -18.01 55.19
CA PRO A 62 -6.79 -18.58 55.24
C PRO A 62 -6.61 -20.14 54.98
N PRO A 63 -5.42 -20.77 55.18
CA PRO A 63 -5.12 -22.23 55.01
C PRO A 63 -4.90 -22.98 56.37
N PRO A 64 -4.22 -24.16 56.56
CA PRO A 64 -3.65 -25.21 55.66
C PRO A 64 -3.95 -26.71 56.09
N LEU A 65 -3.32 -27.75 55.46
CA LEU A 65 -2.90 -29.05 56.09
C LEU A 65 -2.06 -29.98 55.14
N LEU A 66 -1.67 -31.20 55.56
CA LEU A 66 -0.48 -31.97 55.09
C LEU A 66 -0.65 -33.50 54.79
N SER A 67 0.11 -34.01 53.79
CA SER A 67 0.78 -35.36 53.71
C SER A 67 -0.06 -36.66 53.47
N PRO A 68 0.51 -37.88 53.22
CA PRO A 68 1.71 -38.30 52.43
C PRO A 68 1.55 -39.61 51.55
N LEU A 69 2.69 -40.20 51.07
CA LEU A 69 2.95 -41.55 50.48
C LEU A 69 2.77 -41.68 48.93
N SER A 70 3.57 -42.38 48.07
CA SER A 70 4.67 -43.40 48.07
C SER A 70 4.23 -44.87 47.82
N ASN A 71 4.76 -45.74 46.93
CA ASN A 71 5.84 -45.75 45.88
C ASN A 71 5.31 -46.51 44.61
N LEU A 72 6.00 -47.09 43.60
CA LEU A 72 7.37 -47.57 43.20
C LEU A 72 7.65 -47.11 41.73
N THR A 73 8.83 -47.08 41.07
CA THR A 73 10.16 -47.77 41.01
C THR A 73 10.27 -49.01 40.09
N ASP A 74 11.02 -48.88 38.97
CA ASP A 74 12.29 -49.59 38.65
C ASP A 74 12.77 -49.19 37.22
N LEU A 75 13.89 -48.47 37.05
CA LEU A 75 15.25 -48.92 36.60
C LEU A 75 15.42 -49.10 35.06
N PRO A 76 16.63 -48.96 34.44
CA PRO A 76 17.94 -48.42 34.91
C PRO A 76 18.46 -47.24 33.99
N ASP A 77 19.76 -46.95 33.80
CA ASP A 77 20.78 -46.29 34.68
C ASP A 77 21.93 -45.71 33.78
N SER A 78 23.06 -45.24 34.36
CA SER A 78 24.29 -44.64 33.77
C SER A 78 24.20 -43.17 33.27
N ASP A 79 24.79 -42.12 33.90
CA ASP A 79 26.11 -41.83 34.53
C ASP A 79 27.13 -41.20 33.54
N ASP A 80 28.04 -40.28 33.90
CA ASP A 80 28.61 -39.92 35.23
C ASP A 80 29.11 -38.44 35.32
N GLU A 81 29.76 -38.09 36.44
CA GLU A 81 30.63 -36.93 36.78
C GLU A 81 30.00 -35.58 37.29
N PRO A 82 30.72 -34.79 38.15
CA PRO A 82 30.27 -34.69 39.55
C PRO A 82 30.15 -33.26 40.16
N GLN A 83 29.97 -33.18 41.48
CA GLN A 83 29.33 -32.08 42.23
C GLN A 83 30.26 -31.10 42.98
N GLY A 84 29.71 -29.93 43.38
CA GLY A 84 30.25 -29.03 44.41
C GLY A 84 29.15 -28.10 44.98
N THR A 85 29.13 -27.86 46.30
CA THR A 85 27.97 -27.33 47.04
C THR A 85 28.04 -25.83 47.46
N PRO A 86 26.89 -25.16 47.77
CA PRO A 86 26.81 -23.70 47.91
C PRO A 86 26.64 -23.14 49.36
N PRO A 87 26.98 -21.86 49.59
CA PRO A 87 26.57 -21.04 50.75
C PRO A 87 25.46 -19.98 50.37
N PRO A 88 24.91 -19.18 51.31
CA PRO A 88 23.47 -18.82 51.27
C PRO A 88 23.09 -17.41 50.79
N ILE A 89 21.77 -17.20 50.66
CA ILE A 89 21.09 -15.99 50.15
C ILE A 89 20.95 -14.90 51.24
N LEU A 90 21.10 -13.63 50.84
CA LEU A 90 20.76 -12.43 51.63
C LEU A 90 19.85 -11.47 50.82
N PRO A 91 19.04 -10.61 51.49
CA PRO A 91 17.96 -9.85 50.85
C PRO A 91 18.43 -8.59 50.08
N PRO A 92 17.61 -8.09 49.13
CA PRO A 92 17.97 -6.95 48.27
C PRO A 92 17.98 -5.61 49.00
N SER A 93 18.98 -4.77 48.70
CA SER A 93 19.13 -3.40 49.22
C SER A 93 18.72 -2.34 48.19
N ARG A 94 18.31 -1.16 48.67
CA ARG A 94 17.91 -0.02 47.81
C ARG A 94 19.11 0.54 47.00
N PRO A 95 18.87 1.07 45.78
CA PRO A 95 19.90 1.83 45.05
C PRO A 95 20.19 3.17 45.73
N LEU A 96 21.47 3.58 45.69
CA LEU A 96 21.96 4.89 46.16
C LEU A 96 22.27 5.81 44.97
N ALA A 97 22.41 7.12 45.25
CA ALA A 97 22.66 8.15 44.24
C ALA A 97 24.13 8.14 43.74
N PRO A 98 24.42 8.67 42.54
CA PRO A 98 25.79 8.78 42.02
C PRO A 98 26.62 9.81 42.80
N GLN A 99 27.88 9.47 43.10
CA GLN A 99 28.87 10.43 43.59
C GLN A 99 29.73 11.00 42.44
N GLU A 100 30.24 12.20 42.65
CA GLU A 100 31.20 12.87 41.77
C GLU A 100 32.59 12.23 41.88
N PHE A 101 33.40 12.33 40.82
CA PHE A 101 34.82 11.95 40.84
C PHE A 101 35.69 13.17 40.54
N ASP A 102 36.50 13.55 41.53
CA ASP A 102 37.54 14.57 41.42
C ASP A 102 38.73 14.08 40.57
N ASN A 103 39.51 14.99 39.99
CA ASN A 103 40.50 14.66 38.96
C ASN A 103 41.77 15.53 39.06
N SER A 104 42.76 15.06 39.83
CA SER A 104 43.89 15.86 40.27
C SER A 104 45.25 15.50 39.63
N GLY A 105 45.71 16.36 38.70
CA GLY A 105 47.09 16.88 38.79
C GLY A 105 48.18 16.39 37.80
N LYS A 106 48.81 17.39 37.16
CA LYS A 106 50.16 17.41 36.53
C LYS A 106 50.32 16.63 35.20
N GLY A 107 51.02 17.16 34.19
CA GLY A 107 51.57 18.52 34.02
C GLY A 107 52.77 18.58 33.05
N GLY A 108 52.71 19.45 32.03
CA GLY A 108 53.81 19.70 31.09
C GLY A 108 53.49 20.88 30.15
N LEU A 109 54.43 21.83 30.01
CA LEU A 109 54.26 23.08 29.25
C LEU A 109 54.74 22.93 27.80
N TYR A 110 54.21 23.76 26.89
CA TYR A 110 55.00 24.76 26.12
C TYR A 110 54.07 25.85 25.53
N ASN A 111 54.61 27.04 25.23
CA ASN A 111 53.86 28.26 24.95
C ASN A 111 53.50 28.46 23.46
N MET A 112 52.36 29.13 23.19
CA MET A 112 52.10 29.90 21.96
C MET A 112 51.25 31.16 22.28
N PRO A 113 51.24 32.22 21.44
CA PRO A 113 50.70 33.55 21.78
C PRO A 113 49.21 33.75 21.40
N PRO A 114 48.56 34.83 21.88
CA PRO A 114 47.15 35.11 21.63
C PRO A 114 46.89 35.86 20.30
N GLY A 115 45.84 35.47 19.57
CA GLY A 115 45.31 36.29 18.46
C GLY A 115 44.30 35.58 17.55
N LEU A 116 43.05 36.07 17.56
CA LEU A 116 41.92 35.72 16.66
C LEU A 116 41.49 34.22 16.62
N GLY A 117 40.23 33.87 16.36
CA GLY A 117 39.01 34.67 16.22
C GLY A 117 37.92 33.88 15.48
N ARG A 118 36.75 33.64 16.12
CA ARG A 118 35.63 32.78 15.67
C ARG A 118 35.97 31.28 15.63
N GLY A 119 35.45 30.50 16.59
CA GLY A 119 35.71 29.04 16.60
C GLY A 119 34.93 28.17 17.59
N GLN A 120 33.89 28.67 18.29
CA GLN A 120 33.12 27.88 19.25
C GLN A 120 31.60 28.05 19.09
N ARG A 121 31.00 27.10 18.38
CA ARG A 121 29.58 26.74 18.45
C ARG A 121 29.52 25.21 18.30
N ILE A 122 28.54 24.56 18.91
CA ILE A 122 28.40 23.08 18.99
C ILE A 122 29.48 22.39 19.85
N LYS A 123 29.19 22.25 21.15
CA LYS A 123 29.65 21.11 21.98
C LYS A 123 28.51 20.46 22.79
N ASN A 124 27.51 21.24 23.20
CA ASN A 124 26.38 20.74 24.02
C ASN A 124 25.26 20.13 23.16
N ALA A 125 25.56 19.05 22.42
CA ALA A 125 24.61 18.40 21.51
C ALA A 125 24.67 16.85 21.56
N GLN A 126 25.31 16.24 22.57
CA GLN A 126 25.65 14.81 22.57
C GLN A 126 24.98 13.95 23.66
N GLN A 127 24.12 14.50 24.54
CA GLN A 127 23.46 13.70 25.60
C GLN A 127 21.96 13.39 25.39
N ASN A 128 21.21 14.19 24.61
CA ASN A 128 19.76 13.97 24.41
C ASN A 128 19.40 13.10 23.19
N GLN A 129 20.09 11.96 23.00
CA GLN A 129 19.85 11.06 21.87
C GLN A 129 18.70 10.04 22.08
N LYS A 130 17.82 10.26 23.07
CA LYS A 130 16.75 9.32 23.48
C LYS A 130 15.30 9.72 23.12
N HIS A 131 15.07 10.85 22.46
CA HIS A 131 13.72 11.27 22.03
C HIS A 131 13.63 11.54 20.52
N PRO A 132 12.50 11.22 19.85
CA PRO A 132 12.36 11.36 18.40
C PRO A 132 12.19 12.82 17.91
N GLY A 133 11.99 13.79 18.81
CA GLY A 133 11.68 15.17 18.45
C GLY A 133 12.81 15.96 17.75
N THR A 134 14.07 15.52 17.87
CA THR A 134 15.23 16.27 17.35
C THR A 134 15.21 16.48 15.83
N THR A 135 14.52 15.61 15.09
CA THR A 135 14.38 15.74 13.63
C THR A 135 13.41 16.86 13.23
N VAL A 136 12.41 17.19 14.06
CA VAL A 136 11.34 18.16 13.72
C VAL A 136 11.89 19.59 13.62
N LEU A 137 12.77 19.98 14.55
CA LEU A 137 13.47 21.29 14.53
C LEU A 137 14.31 21.52 13.26
N ALA A 138 14.81 20.44 12.64
CA ALA A 138 15.51 20.53 11.36
C ALA A 138 14.52 20.76 10.19
N PHE A 139 13.30 20.20 10.26
CA PHE A 139 12.25 20.41 9.28
C PHE A 139 11.64 21.82 9.34
N GLU A 140 11.41 22.39 10.52
CA GLU A 140 10.96 23.79 10.66
C GLU A 140 11.97 24.76 10.02
N THR A 141 13.25 24.58 10.34
CA THR A 141 14.36 25.35 9.75
C THR A 141 14.40 25.19 8.22
N ALA A 142 14.18 23.97 7.72
CA ALA A 142 14.14 23.71 6.28
C ALA A 142 12.91 24.34 5.59
N HIS A 143 11.75 24.39 6.26
CA HIS A 143 10.54 25.00 5.73
C HIS A 143 10.70 26.53 5.59
N GLU A 144 11.15 27.23 6.65
CA GLU A 144 11.41 28.68 6.57
C GLU A 144 12.50 29.04 5.54
N THR A 145 13.52 28.19 5.40
CA THR A 145 14.62 28.39 4.44
C THR A 145 14.20 28.09 2.99
N ALA A 146 13.30 27.11 2.77
CA ALA A 146 12.83 26.78 1.43
C ALA A 146 11.89 27.85 0.85
N PHE A 147 11.13 28.56 1.70
CA PHE A 147 10.32 29.73 1.32
C PHE A 147 11.06 31.07 1.46
N ALA A 148 12.39 31.07 1.28
CA ALA A 148 13.22 32.27 1.19
C ALA A 148 13.38 32.72 -0.27
N THR A 149 12.31 33.28 -0.86
CA THR A 149 12.32 33.83 -2.22
C THR A 149 13.36 34.95 -2.36
N THR A 150 13.98 35.06 -3.54
CA THR A 150 15.25 35.79 -3.79
C THR A 150 15.20 37.31 -3.63
N LEU A 151 14.02 37.91 -3.42
CA LEU A 151 13.82 39.34 -3.21
C LEU A 151 13.98 39.71 -1.72
N GLY A 152 15.25 39.80 -1.30
CA GLY A 152 15.62 40.08 0.09
C GLY A 152 15.29 41.51 0.54
N GLY A 153 14.36 41.64 1.49
CA GLY A 153 14.15 42.88 2.26
C GLY A 153 15.31 43.20 3.21
N PRO A 154 15.33 44.41 3.81
CA PRO A 154 16.38 44.83 4.71
C PRO A 154 16.47 43.96 5.97
N LYS A 155 17.69 43.72 6.47
CA LYS A 155 17.97 42.79 7.58
C LYS A 155 17.94 43.46 8.95
N THR A 156 17.95 44.78 9.00
CA THR A 156 17.88 45.61 10.21
C THR A 156 17.01 46.84 9.94
N TYR A 157 16.58 47.53 11.01
CA TYR A 157 15.85 48.78 10.87
C TYR A 157 16.74 49.90 10.33
N ALA A 158 18.01 49.97 10.75
CA ALA A 158 19.00 50.88 10.17
C ALA A 158 19.14 50.69 8.65
N GLU A 159 19.36 49.46 8.18
CA GLU A 159 19.44 49.15 6.74
C GLU A 159 18.14 49.50 5.98
N ALA A 160 16.98 49.41 6.65
CA ALA A 160 15.70 49.81 6.06
C ALA A 160 15.58 51.33 5.89
N MET A 161 16.15 52.12 6.82
CA MET A 161 16.17 53.58 6.75
C MET A 161 17.26 54.13 5.81
N GLU A 162 18.30 53.33 5.52
CA GLU A 162 19.34 53.62 4.51
C GLU A 162 18.86 53.41 3.06
N ARG A 163 17.66 52.82 2.86
CA ARG A 163 17.04 52.66 1.53
C ARG A 163 16.58 54.02 0.96
N PRO A 164 16.36 54.12 -0.37
CA PRO A 164 15.80 55.32 -0.98
C PRO A 164 14.52 55.77 -0.25
N LYS A 165 14.36 57.09 -0.03
CA LYS A 165 13.36 57.65 0.90
C LYS A 165 11.95 57.07 0.76
N ALA A 166 11.45 56.92 -0.47
CA ALA A 166 10.11 56.39 -0.77
C ALA A 166 9.96 54.85 -0.60
N GLU A 167 11.04 54.14 -0.29
CA GLU A 167 11.06 52.74 0.18
C GLU A 167 11.23 52.71 1.71
N ALA A 168 12.16 53.51 2.25
CA ALA A 168 12.39 53.65 3.69
C ALA A 168 11.13 54.10 4.46
N GLU A 169 10.37 55.05 3.92
CA GLU A 169 9.08 55.50 4.48
C GLU A 169 8.07 54.35 4.58
N LYS A 170 8.03 53.43 3.59
CA LYS A 170 7.13 52.27 3.60
C LYS A 170 7.57 51.18 4.57
N TRP A 171 8.87 50.99 4.75
CA TRP A 171 9.41 50.11 5.79
C TRP A 171 9.17 50.66 7.20
N HIS A 172 9.30 51.98 7.38
CA HIS A 172 8.97 52.65 8.64
C HIS A 172 7.48 52.53 8.95
N GLU A 173 6.60 52.85 7.98
CA GLU A 173 5.15 52.74 8.15
C GLU A 173 4.74 51.31 8.52
N ALA A 174 5.24 50.29 7.81
CA ALA A 174 4.97 48.89 8.14
C ALA A 174 5.46 48.48 9.54
N ALA A 175 6.58 49.04 10.02
CA ALA A 175 7.06 48.81 11.38
C ALA A 175 6.17 49.51 12.43
N MET A 176 5.72 50.73 12.17
CA MET A 176 4.83 51.46 13.08
C MET A 176 3.42 50.83 13.12
N GLN A 177 2.90 50.31 12.00
CA GLN A 177 1.65 49.56 11.95
C GLN A 177 1.72 48.27 12.78
N GLU A 178 2.80 47.49 12.68
CA GLU A 178 3.02 46.32 13.54
C GLU A 178 3.10 46.73 15.03
N LEU A 179 3.86 47.79 15.36
CA LEU A 179 3.99 48.26 16.74
C LEU A 179 2.66 48.73 17.33
N GLN A 180 1.86 49.46 16.54
CA GLN A 180 0.51 49.87 16.92
C GLN A 180 -0.40 48.66 17.16
N SER A 181 -0.34 47.64 16.31
CA SER A 181 -1.10 46.39 16.51
C SER A 181 -0.69 45.63 17.78
N LEU A 182 0.58 45.69 18.20
CA LEU A 182 1.04 45.10 19.47
C LEU A 182 0.48 45.84 20.70
N ILE A 183 0.36 47.17 20.61
CA ILE A 183 -0.22 48.02 21.65
C ILE A 183 -1.74 47.76 21.74
N GLU A 184 -2.45 47.74 20.61
CA GLU A 184 -3.90 47.47 20.54
C GLU A 184 -4.26 46.06 21.04
N MET A 185 -3.42 45.06 20.78
CA MET A 185 -3.61 43.69 21.31
C MET A 185 -3.18 43.53 22.78
N GLY A 186 -2.61 44.57 23.41
CA GLY A 186 -2.14 44.54 24.80
C GLY A 186 -1.00 43.54 25.03
N VAL A 187 -0.08 43.41 24.07
CA VAL A 187 1.00 42.40 24.12
C VAL A 187 2.05 42.73 25.18
N PHE A 188 2.22 44.01 25.53
CA PHE A 188 3.16 44.48 26.54
C PHE A 188 2.67 45.74 27.26
N GLU A 189 3.19 45.96 28.46
CA GLU A 189 3.09 47.21 29.22
C GLU A 189 4.47 47.82 29.45
N MET A 190 4.53 49.12 29.74
CA MET A 190 5.81 49.83 30.01
C MET A 190 6.00 49.97 31.51
N VAL A 191 7.13 49.49 32.03
CA VAL A 191 7.44 49.48 33.47
C VAL A 191 8.90 49.85 33.74
N GLU A 192 9.21 50.30 34.95
CA GLU A 192 10.59 50.36 35.44
C GLU A 192 11.16 48.94 35.57
N LEU A 193 12.36 48.69 35.04
CA LEU A 193 12.98 47.37 35.03
C LEU A 193 13.39 46.96 36.46
N PRO A 194 12.81 45.89 37.07
CA PRO A 194 13.09 45.58 38.46
C PRO A 194 14.55 45.19 38.71
N ARG A 195 15.09 45.59 39.88
CA ARG A 195 16.48 45.29 40.27
C ARG A 195 16.77 43.79 40.19
N GLY A 196 17.77 43.41 39.40
CA GLY A 196 18.16 42.00 39.18
C GLY A 196 17.44 41.31 38.02
N ARG A 197 16.46 41.95 37.36
CA ARG A 197 15.94 41.51 36.06
C ARG A 197 16.78 42.12 34.93
N THR A 198 16.76 41.47 33.77
CA THR A 198 17.46 41.88 32.55
C THR A 198 16.50 41.84 31.38
N ALA A 199 16.40 42.92 30.61
CA ALA A 199 15.59 42.93 29.39
C ALA A 199 16.28 42.11 28.27
N ILE A 200 15.50 41.35 27.50
CA ILE A 200 15.96 40.73 26.26
C ILE A 200 15.80 41.72 25.10
N GLY A 201 16.77 41.80 24.21
CA GLY A 201 16.61 42.65 23.04
C GLY A 201 15.58 42.14 22.03
N ASN A 202 15.18 43.01 21.10
CA ASN A 202 14.30 42.68 19.98
C ASN A 202 15.05 42.78 18.63
N ARG A 203 14.39 42.42 17.52
CA ARG A 203 14.79 42.78 16.15
C ARG A 203 13.55 42.94 15.27
N TRP A 204 13.68 43.76 14.24
CA TRP A 204 12.73 43.78 13.13
C TRP A 204 13.02 42.67 12.11
N VAL A 205 11.99 42.10 11.51
CA VAL A 205 12.06 41.19 10.36
C VAL A 205 11.18 41.74 9.25
N PHE A 206 11.81 42.16 8.15
CA PHE A 206 11.14 42.73 6.99
C PHE A 206 11.01 41.69 5.86
N ARG A 207 9.83 41.63 5.22
CA ARG A 207 9.62 40.92 3.96
C ARG A 207 8.71 41.75 3.05
N VAL A 208 9.01 41.74 1.76
CA VAL A 208 8.08 42.20 0.72
C VAL A 208 7.12 41.04 0.45
N LYS A 209 5.83 41.33 0.40
CA LYS A 209 4.84 40.42 -0.19
C LYS A 209 4.62 40.81 -1.65
N LEU A 210 4.48 39.81 -2.51
CA LEU A 210 4.22 39.97 -3.94
C LEU A 210 2.84 39.42 -4.31
N ASN A 211 2.20 40.06 -5.28
CA ASN A 211 1.04 39.56 -5.99
C ASN A 211 1.44 38.41 -6.93
N GLY A 212 0.46 37.66 -7.44
CA GLY A 212 0.69 36.52 -8.35
C GLY A 212 1.30 36.88 -9.71
N ASP A 213 1.37 38.16 -10.07
CA ASP A 213 2.03 38.71 -11.25
C ASP A 213 3.48 39.17 -10.99
N GLY A 214 3.97 39.06 -9.75
CA GLY A 214 5.29 39.54 -9.32
C GLY A 214 5.35 41.00 -8.90
N THR A 215 4.24 41.76 -8.98
CA THR A 215 4.17 43.13 -8.43
C THR A 215 4.12 43.11 -6.90
N VAL A 216 4.39 44.24 -6.24
CA VAL A 216 4.37 44.31 -4.76
C VAL A 216 2.94 44.38 -4.23
N GLU A 217 2.51 43.38 -3.44
CA GLU A 217 1.25 43.41 -2.68
C GLU A 217 1.38 44.45 -1.56
N ARG A 218 2.38 44.27 -0.68
CA ARG A 218 2.62 45.13 0.49
C ARG A 218 3.99 44.91 1.12
N TYR A 219 4.44 45.91 1.86
CA TYR A 219 5.57 45.83 2.77
C TYR A 219 5.09 45.22 4.09
N LYS A 220 5.82 44.25 4.65
CA LYS A 220 5.49 43.61 5.94
C LYS A 220 6.69 43.67 6.87
N ALA A 221 6.54 44.34 8.00
CA ALA A 221 7.40 44.17 9.16
C ALA A 221 6.83 43.08 10.08
N ARG A 222 7.69 42.53 10.95
CA ARG A 222 7.33 41.79 12.16
C ARG A 222 8.31 42.15 13.27
N LEU A 223 7.83 42.38 14.49
CA LEU A 223 8.71 42.54 15.65
C LEU A 223 9.00 41.18 16.28
N VAL A 224 10.27 40.87 16.53
CA VAL A 224 10.73 39.55 16.96
C VAL A 224 11.65 39.68 18.18
N ALA A 225 11.30 39.07 19.30
CA ALA A 225 12.14 39.00 20.48
C ALA A 225 13.40 38.16 20.23
N LYS A 226 14.54 38.55 20.82
CA LYS A 226 15.79 37.77 20.79
C LYS A 226 15.74 36.63 21.83
N GLY A 227 14.71 35.77 21.76
CA GLY A 227 14.42 34.74 22.77
C GLY A 227 15.53 33.70 23.01
N TYR A 228 16.55 33.64 22.15
CA TYR A 228 17.79 32.90 22.47
C TYR A 228 18.46 33.37 23.77
N ALA A 229 18.25 34.64 24.18
CA ALA A 229 18.72 35.21 25.44
C ALA A 229 17.89 34.80 26.68
N GLN A 230 16.67 34.27 26.50
CA GLN A 230 15.85 33.80 27.63
C GLN A 230 16.49 32.59 28.33
N ARG A 231 16.43 32.57 29.66
CA ARG A 231 16.96 31.54 30.55
C ARG A 231 15.87 30.51 30.91
N PRO A 232 16.11 29.19 30.74
CA PRO A 232 15.16 28.16 31.19
C PRO A 232 14.92 28.26 32.70
N GLY A 233 13.69 28.03 33.14
CA GLY A 233 13.30 28.08 34.55
C GLY A 233 13.17 29.47 35.16
N PHE A 234 13.41 30.54 34.39
CA PHE A 234 13.24 31.94 34.83
C PHE A 234 12.40 32.76 33.87
N ASP A 235 12.69 32.67 32.58
CA ASP A 235 12.07 33.50 31.53
C ASP A 235 11.17 32.66 30.59
N PHE A 236 11.13 31.34 30.82
CA PHE A 236 10.18 30.35 30.30
C PHE A 236 10.31 29.03 31.08
N THR A 237 9.24 28.24 31.14
CA THR A 237 9.27 26.84 31.62
C THR A 237 9.10 25.85 30.47
N GLU A 238 7.92 25.81 29.86
CA GLU A 238 7.57 24.91 28.76
C GLU A 238 7.69 25.58 27.38
N THR A 239 8.02 24.77 26.37
CA THR A 239 8.18 25.24 24.97
C THR A 239 7.54 24.31 23.94
N PHE A 240 6.94 23.19 24.35
CA PHE A 240 6.45 22.19 23.39
C PHE A 240 5.11 22.60 22.77
N ALA A 241 5.09 22.78 21.45
CA ALA A 241 3.88 22.93 20.65
C ALA A 241 3.71 21.72 19.72
N PRO A 242 2.55 21.05 19.69
CA PRO A 242 2.29 19.95 18.77
C PRO A 242 1.97 20.49 17.36
N THR A 243 2.50 19.82 16.34
CA THR A 243 2.15 20.04 14.93
C THR A 243 1.81 18.70 14.28
N PRO A 244 0.85 18.66 13.34
CA PRO A 244 0.33 17.41 12.81
C PRO A 244 1.39 16.67 12.01
N LYS A 245 1.54 15.36 12.26
CA LYS A 245 2.33 14.52 11.36
C LYS A 245 1.74 14.59 9.95
N TRP A 246 2.60 14.50 8.94
CA TRP A 246 2.16 14.25 7.57
C TRP A 246 1.29 12.99 7.46
N ALA A 247 1.48 11.99 8.32
CA ALA A 247 0.61 10.82 8.38
C ALA A 247 -0.84 11.17 8.78
N THR A 248 -1.02 12.03 9.78
CA THR A 248 -2.32 12.54 10.23
C THR A 248 -3.01 13.36 9.14
N LEU A 249 -2.27 14.26 8.48
CA LEU A 249 -2.80 15.05 7.36
C LEU A 249 -3.23 14.13 6.20
N ARG A 250 -2.39 13.17 5.81
CA ARG A 250 -2.69 12.21 4.74
C ARG A 250 -3.87 11.29 5.06
N LEU A 251 -4.02 10.87 6.32
CA LEU A 251 -5.22 10.15 6.79
C LEU A 251 -6.48 11.00 6.61
N ILE A 252 -6.48 12.26 7.04
CA ILE A 252 -7.65 13.15 6.93
C ILE A 252 -7.99 13.46 5.47
N LEU A 253 -7.00 13.63 4.60
CA LEU A 253 -7.23 13.76 3.15
C LEU A 253 -7.80 12.49 2.51
N ALA A 254 -7.37 11.30 2.96
CA ALA A 254 -7.93 10.03 2.51
C ALA A 254 -9.39 9.83 2.99
N LEU A 255 -9.70 10.22 4.24
CA LEU A 255 -11.07 10.26 4.78
C LEU A 255 -11.96 11.25 4.02
N ALA A 256 -11.43 12.42 3.63
CA ALA A 256 -12.16 13.37 2.79
C ALA A 256 -12.48 12.82 1.39
N ALA A 257 -11.55 12.09 0.76
CA ALA A 257 -11.83 11.38 -0.49
C ALA A 257 -12.87 10.26 -0.30
N LEU A 258 -12.84 9.56 0.83
CA LEU A 258 -13.74 8.45 1.20
C LEU A 258 -15.18 8.91 1.47
N GLU A 259 -15.39 10.03 2.15
CA GLU A 259 -16.73 10.47 2.59
C GLU A 259 -17.24 11.74 1.87
N ASP A 260 -16.47 12.29 0.93
CA ASP A 260 -16.69 13.58 0.26
C ASP A 260 -16.63 14.80 1.20
N LEU A 261 -15.97 14.69 2.36
CA LEU A 261 -15.88 15.78 3.33
C LEU A 261 -15.38 17.07 2.67
N GLU A 262 -16.06 18.19 2.93
CA GLU A 262 -15.58 19.50 2.52
C GLU A 262 -14.23 19.77 3.17
N LEU A 263 -13.28 20.29 2.39
CA LEU A 263 -11.95 20.67 2.87
C LEU A 263 -11.77 22.16 2.68
N TRP A 264 -11.57 22.86 3.79
CA TRP A 264 -11.52 24.32 3.84
C TRP A 264 -10.33 24.78 4.68
N SER A 265 -9.73 25.91 4.33
CA SER A 265 -8.53 26.42 5.01
C SER A 265 -8.75 27.84 5.54
N VAL A 266 -8.26 28.11 6.75
CA VAL A 266 -8.25 29.44 7.37
C VAL A 266 -6.89 29.73 8.01
N ASP A 267 -6.47 31.00 7.97
CA ASP A 267 -5.18 31.51 8.46
C ASP A 267 -5.41 32.46 9.64
N ILE A 268 -4.89 32.13 10.83
CA ILE A 268 -5.06 32.95 12.04
C ILE A 268 -4.08 34.13 12.04
N SER A 269 -4.63 35.33 11.84
CA SER A 269 -3.84 36.56 11.79
C SER A 269 -3.18 36.84 13.13
N SER A 270 -1.86 36.66 13.16
CA SER A 270 -0.98 36.91 14.31
C SER A 270 -1.18 35.96 15.50
N ALA A 271 -1.49 34.68 15.24
CA ALA A 271 -1.60 33.58 16.21
C ALA A 271 -0.81 33.71 17.53
N TYR A 272 0.52 33.85 17.48
CA TYR A 272 1.35 33.93 18.70
C TYR A 272 1.01 35.10 19.63
N LEU A 273 0.40 36.19 19.13
CA LEU A 273 0.02 37.35 19.94
C LEU A 273 -1.24 37.14 20.80
N TYR A 274 -1.95 36.01 20.63
CA TYR A 274 -3.08 35.63 21.49
C TYR A 274 -2.68 34.76 22.68
N GLY A 275 -1.48 34.16 22.66
CA GLY A 275 -0.97 33.38 23.79
C GLY A 275 -0.60 34.30 24.95
N ASP A 276 -1.25 34.15 26.10
CA ASP A 276 -0.91 34.88 27.31
C ASP A 276 0.41 34.32 27.92
N ILE A 277 1.24 35.12 28.60
CA ILE A 277 2.43 34.62 29.32
C ILE A 277 2.33 34.84 30.83
N SER A 278 2.84 33.88 31.61
CA SER A 278 2.85 33.93 33.08
C SER A 278 4.16 34.44 33.66
N GLU A 279 5.24 34.32 32.89
CA GLU A 279 6.61 34.60 33.29
C GLU A 279 6.97 36.08 33.06
N ASP A 280 7.68 36.69 34.01
CA ASP A 280 8.17 38.08 33.91
C ASP A 280 9.28 38.22 32.82
N VAL A 281 8.87 38.28 31.55
CA VAL A 281 9.76 38.54 30.41
C VAL A 281 9.77 40.04 30.11
N TYR A 282 10.92 40.69 30.30
CA TYR A 282 11.13 42.09 29.94
C TYR A 282 11.86 42.18 28.61
N MET A 283 11.48 43.13 27.75
CA MET A 283 12.06 43.36 26.43
C MET A 283 12.57 44.80 26.29
N GLU A 284 13.70 44.97 25.60
CA GLU A 284 14.18 46.28 25.17
C GLU A 284 13.18 46.92 24.19
N LEU A 285 13.11 48.25 24.20
CA LEU A 285 12.26 49.01 23.29
C LEU A 285 12.70 48.82 21.81
N PRO A 286 11.77 48.69 20.83
CA PRO A 286 12.13 48.53 19.42
C PRO A 286 12.78 49.76 18.79
N GLU A 287 13.78 49.52 17.93
CA GLU A 287 14.36 50.54 17.05
C GLU A 287 13.25 51.24 16.23
N GLY A 288 13.30 52.57 16.14
CA GLY A 288 12.30 53.38 15.44
C GLY A 288 11.15 53.92 16.29
N SER A 289 11.02 53.52 17.56
CA SER A 289 9.95 54.00 18.46
C SER A 289 10.37 55.19 19.35
N THR A 290 9.39 55.85 19.98
CA THR A 290 9.60 57.03 20.83
C THR A 290 10.40 56.72 22.09
N ARG A 291 11.40 57.54 22.41
CA ARG A 291 12.26 57.34 23.60
C ARG A 291 11.46 57.32 24.90
N ILE A 292 11.69 56.28 25.71
CA ILE A 292 11.16 56.12 27.07
C ILE A 292 12.14 56.67 28.13
N PRO A 293 11.71 56.89 29.39
CA PRO A 293 12.62 57.25 30.47
C PRO A 293 13.70 56.19 30.71
N ALA A 294 14.88 56.61 31.17
CA ALA A 294 15.97 55.69 31.50
C ALA A 294 15.53 54.66 32.57
N GLY A 295 16.02 53.43 32.47
CA GLY A 295 15.67 52.34 33.39
C GLY A 295 14.33 51.65 33.12
N HIS A 296 13.53 52.09 32.14
CA HIS A 296 12.28 51.43 31.77
C HIS A 296 12.49 50.33 30.71
N ALA A 297 11.57 49.36 30.69
CA ALA A 297 11.52 48.26 29.74
C ALA A 297 10.06 47.92 29.40
N LEU A 298 9.84 47.13 28.33
CA LEU A 298 8.53 46.57 28.02
C LEU A 298 8.36 45.24 28.77
N LYS A 299 7.45 45.15 29.74
CA LYS A 299 7.04 43.84 30.27
C LYS A 299 6.08 43.21 29.28
N LEU A 300 6.42 42.03 28.77
CA LEU A 300 5.52 41.27 27.92
C LEU A 300 4.41 40.67 28.78
N LEU A 301 3.17 40.76 28.31
CA LEU A 301 1.97 40.16 28.90
C LEU A 301 1.43 39.01 28.03
N LYS A 302 1.77 39.03 26.74
CA LYS A 302 1.47 37.98 25.76
C LYS A 302 2.73 37.58 25.01
N SER A 303 2.70 36.39 24.39
CA SER A 303 3.83 35.90 23.63
C SER A 303 4.08 36.70 22.36
N LEU A 304 5.35 36.92 22.04
CA LEU A 304 5.82 37.59 20.83
C LEU A 304 6.60 36.61 19.96
N TYR A 305 6.63 36.85 18.64
CA TYR A 305 7.48 36.10 17.71
C TYR A 305 8.92 36.00 18.24
N GLY A 306 9.51 34.80 18.21
CA GLY A 306 10.89 34.58 18.64
C GLY A 306 11.11 34.34 20.14
N LEU A 307 10.07 34.45 20.98
CA LEU A 307 10.12 33.87 22.34
C LEU A 307 10.08 32.34 22.27
N LYS A 308 10.77 31.67 23.19
CA LYS A 308 10.85 30.20 23.23
C LYS A 308 9.52 29.51 23.53
N GLN A 309 8.65 30.12 24.33
CA GLN A 309 7.32 29.57 24.66
C GLN A 309 6.18 29.98 23.71
N ALA A 310 6.44 30.79 22.67
CA ALA A 310 5.36 31.40 21.86
C ALA A 310 4.40 30.39 21.20
N GLY A 311 4.93 29.31 20.64
CA GLY A 311 4.10 28.24 20.07
C GLY A 311 3.31 27.46 21.12
N HIS A 312 3.87 27.29 22.32
CA HIS A 312 3.20 26.60 23.43
C HIS A 312 2.01 27.43 23.94
N GLN A 313 2.19 28.73 24.19
CA GLN A 313 1.13 29.59 24.68
C GLN A 313 0.02 29.81 23.64
N TRP A 314 0.36 29.91 22.34
CA TRP A 314 -0.64 29.86 21.27
C TRP A 314 -1.44 28.54 21.29
N HIS A 315 -0.76 27.38 21.38
CA HIS A 315 -1.44 26.09 21.44
C HIS A 315 -2.38 25.99 22.66
N LEU A 316 -1.98 26.50 23.82
CA LEU A 316 -2.85 26.55 25.01
C LEU A 316 -4.07 27.45 24.78
N LYS A 317 -3.90 28.64 24.21
CA LYS A 317 -5.02 29.55 23.92
C LYS A 317 -6.00 28.98 22.90
N LEU A 318 -5.48 28.36 21.84
CA LEU A 318 -6.30 27.69 20.84
C LEU A 318 -7.04 26.48 21.45
N HIS A 319 -6.39 25.72 22.34
CA HIS A 319 -7.01 24.61 23.04
C HIS A 319 -8.13 25.07 24.00
N GLU A 320 -7.93 26.18 24.73
CA GLU A 320 -8.94 26.82 25.57
C GLU A 320 -10.19 27.17 24.74
N VAL A 321 -10.01 27.96 23.67
CA VAL A 321 -11.11 28.43 22.81
C VAL A 321 -11.85 27.26 22.15
N LEU A 322 -11.14 26.34 21.48
CA LEU A 322 -11.78 25.20 20.82
C LEU A 322 -12.51 24.29 21.82
N SER A 323 -11.98 24.11 23.04
CA SER A 323 -12.68 23.36 24.09
C SER A 323 -13.96 24.07 24.57
N SER A 324 -13.95 25.41 24.64
CA SER A 324 -15.15 26.22 24.96
C SER A 324 -16.22 26.14 23.86
N MET A 325 -15.80 25.98 22.60
CA MET A 325 -16.66 25.67 21.45
C MET A 325 -17.13 24.20 21.40
N GLY A 326 -16.79 23.38 22.40
CA GLY A 326 -17.18 21.97 22.50
C GLY A 326 -16.31 20.98 21.71
N TYR A 327 -15.24 21.43 21.05
CA TYR A 327 -14.32 20.57 20.30
C TYR A 327 -13.38 19.81 21.25
N LYS A 328 -13.28 18.49 21.07
CA LYS A 328 -12.39 17.62 21.85
C LYS A 328 -11.04 17.51 21.14
N ARG A 329 -9.94 17.76 21.85
CA ARG A 329 -8.58 17.50 21.33
C ARG A 329 -8.30 15.99 21.32
N VAL A 330 -7.85 15.47 20.19
CA VAL A 330 -7.41 14.08 20.02
C VAL A 330 -6.18 13.81 20.90
N ARG A 331 -6.13 12.68 21.59
CA ARG A 331 -5.07 12.33 22.55
C ARG A 331 -3.84 11.75 21.86
N CYS A 332 -4.03 10.92 20.84
CA CYS A 332 -2.90 10.35 20.08
C CYS A 332 -2.24 11.34 19.10
N GLU A 333 -2.86 12.50 18.84
CA GLU A 333 -2.32 13.60 18.04
C GLU A 333 -2.84 14.94 18.59
N HIS A 334 -2.07 15.59 19.47
CA HIS A 334 -2.50 16.82 20.17
C HIS A 334 -2.70 18.05 19.26
N SER A 335 -2.43 17.98 17.97
CA SER A 335 -2.68 19.06 17.01
C SER A 335 -3.97 18.88 16.19
N VAL A 336 -4.86 17.98 16.60
CA VAL A 336 -6.16 17.74 15.97
C VAL A 336 -7.28 17.88 16.99
N TRP A 337 -8.35 18.54 16.58
CA TRP A 337 -9.59 18.65 17.34
C TRP A 337 -10.76 18.05 16.55
N VAL A 338 -11.74 17.48 17.25
CA VAL A 338 -12.95 16.90 16.68
C VAL A 338 -14.16 17.42 17.43
N TYR A 339 -15.16 17.88 16.69
CA TYR A 339 -16.53 18.06 17.17
C TYR A 339 -17.41 16.96 16.58
N GLU A 340 -18.22 16.33 17.42
CA GLU A 340 -19.15 15.28 17.01
C GLU A 340 -20.42 15.31 17.87
N THR A 341 -21.58 15.32 17.22
CA THR A 341 -22.88 15.31 17.90
C THR A 341 -23.79 14.19 17.37
N ALA A 342 -23.91 13.12 18.15
CA ALA A 342 -24.74 11.95 17.84
C ALA A 342 -26.22 12.26 17.58
N ALA A 343 -26.73 13.42 18.00
CA ALA A 343 -28.09 13.87 17.74
C ALA A 343 -28.31 14.47 16.33
N SER A 344 -27.25 14.93 15.65
CA SER A 344 -27.32 15.49 14.29
C SER A 344 -26.53 14.69 13.25
N GLY A 345 -25.57 13.85 13.67
CA GLY A 345 -24.61 13.19 12.79
C GLY A 345 -23.48 14.11 12.30
N THR A 346 -23.45 15.37 12.75
CA THR A 346 -22.38 16.33 12.44
C THR A 346 -21.04 15.86 12.98
N ARG A 347 -20.02 15.93 12.12
CA ARG A 347 -18.62 15.68 12.46
C ARG A 347 -17.73 16.71 11.79
N VAL A 348 -16.93 17.42 12.58
CA VAL A 348 -15.96 18.41 12.09
C VAL A 348 -14.59 18.08 12.68
N ILE A 349 -13.62 17.83 11.81
CA ILE A 349 -12.23 17.46 12.14
C ILE A 349 -11.33 18.64 11.77
N VAL A 350 -10.51 19.10 12.70
CA VAL A 350 -9.69 20.31 12.56
C VAL A 350 -8.22 20.03 12.93
N PRO A 351 -7.39 19.57 11.98
CA PRO A 351 -5.94 19.61 12.09
C PRO A 351 -5.41 21.05 12.01
N VAL A 352 -4.48 21.40 12.90
CA VAL A 352 -3.88 22.75 12.98
C VAL A 352 -2.37 22.70 12.93
N PHE A 353 -1.77 23.40 11.97
CA PHE A 353 -0.34 23.63 11.88
C PHE A 353 -0.05 25.11 12.18
N ILE A 354 0.23 25.42 13.45
CA ILE A 354 0.56 26.77 13.92
C ILE A 354 -0.57 27.77 13.61
N ASP A 355 -0.41 28.65 12.62
CA ASP A 355 -1.39 29.64 12.15
C ASP A 355 -2.31 29.11 11.02
N ASP A 356 -1.91 28.05 10.31
CA ASP A 356 -2.74 27.38 9.29
C ASP A 356 -3.68 26.34 9.93
N MET A 357 -4.99 26.51 9.76
CA MET A 357 -6.01 25.53 10.15
C MET A 357 -6.68 24.95 8.90
N THR A 358 -6.84 23.63 8.84
CA THR A 358 -7.65 22.95 7.82
C THR A 358 -8.84 22.29 8.48
N ILE A 359 -10.01 22.37 7.85
CA ILE A 359 -11.30 21.94 8.37
C ILE A 359 -11.83 20.85 7.43
N ALA A 360 -12.17 19.68 7.98
CA ALA A 360 -12.86 18.61 7.28
C ALA A 360 -14.24 18.37 7.91
N ALA A 361 -15.32 18.62 7.17
CA ALA A 361 -16.71 18.49 7.65
C ALA A 361 -17.63 17.89 6.57
N LYS A 362 -18.88 17.54 6.90
CA LYS A 362 -19.77 16.90 5.92
C LYS A 362 -20.42 17.88 4.94
N SER A 363 -20.55 19.16 5.31
CA SER A 363 -21.13 20.20 4.48
C SER A 363 -20.42 21.55 4.63
N VAL A 364 -20.67 22.48 3.69
CA VAL A 364 -20.12 23.85 3.75
C VAL A 364 -20.78 24.65 4.89
N GLU A 365 -21.99 24.29 5.28
CA GLU A 365 -22.74 24.87 6.39
C GLU A 365 -22.07 24.56 7.73
N GLU A 366 -21.60 23.32 7.93
CA GLU A 366 -20.82 22.93 9.12
C GLU A 366 -19.46 23.64 9.17
N VAL A 367 -18.78 23.79 8.03
CA VAL A 367 -17.53 24.57 7.90
C VAL A 367 -17.78 26.04 8.28
N ARG A 368 -18.82 26.67 7.74
CA ARG A 368 -19.15 28.08 8.02
C ARG A 368 -19.50 28.29 9.49
N ALA A 369 -20.35 27.44 10.08
CA ALA A 369 -20.69 27.54 11.49
C ALA A 369 -19.45 27.50 12.41
N PHE A 370 -18.45 26.67 12.07
CA PHE A 370 -17.16 26.66 12.77
C PHE A 370 -16.36 27.97 12.58
N ILE A 371 -16.25 28.47 11.35
CA ILE A 371 -15.50 29.69 11.03
C ILE A 371 -16.15 30.92 11.67
N ASP A 372 -17.48 31.03 11.60
CA ASP A 372 -18.26 32.13 12.18
C ASP A 372 -18.08 32.18 13.71
N GLU A 373 -18.08 31.03 14.39
CA GLU A 373 -17.81 30.95 15.84
C GLU A 373 -16.35 31.29 16.16
N LEU A 374 -15.39 30.69 15.44
CA LEU A 374 -13.96 30.93 15.65
C LEU A 374 -13.56 32.41 15.43
N SER A 375 -14.23 33.09 14.49
CA SER A 375 -14.01 34.51 14.18
C SER A 375 -14.32 35.47 15.33
N LYS A 376 -15.15 35.05 16.30
CA LYS A 376 -15.46 35.83 17.51
C LYS A 376 -14.29 35.86 18.50
N HIS A 377 -13.40 34.88 18.43
CA HIS A 377 -12.25 34.72 19.32
C HIS A 377 -10.95 35.17 18.66
N PHE A 378 -10.78 34.93 17.36
CA PHE A 378 -9.55 35.23 16.64
C PHE A 378 -9.82 35.96 15.32
N LYS A 379 -9.03 37.00 15.04
CA LYS A 379 -8.95 37.60 13.70
C LYS A 379 -8.36 36.57 12.74
N LEU A 380 -9.19 36.03 11.86
CA LEU A 380 -8.80 35.02 10.87
C LEU A 380 -8.97 35.53 9.44
N ARG A 381 -8.30 34.86 8.50
CA ARG A 381 -8.47 35.04 7.06
C ARG A 381 -9.01 33.74 6.48
N ASP A 382 -10.20 33.81 5.90
CA ASP A 382 -10.75 32.72 5.09
C ASP A 382 -9.93 32.57 3.80
N LEU A 383 -9.50 31.34 3.48
CA LEU A 383 -8.77 30.99 2.25
C LEU A 383 -9.65 30.20 1.25
N GLY A 384 -10.88 29.86 1.64
CA GLY A 384 -11.80 29.06 0.86
C GLY A 384 -11.45 27.55 0.88
N PRO A 385 -11.96 26.80 -0.11
CA PRO A 385 -11.64 25.38 -0.27
C PRO A 385 -10.13 25.12 -0.38
N THR A 386 -9.63 24.11 0.34
CA THR A 386 -8.20 23.80 0.46
C THR A 386 -7.58 23.43 -0.90
N LYS A 387 -6.84 24.37 -1.48
CA LYS A 387 -5.99 24.17 -2.68
C LYS A 387 -4.51 23.98 -2.34
N TRP A 388 -4.10 24.42 -1.16
CA TRP A 388 -2.71 24.35 -0.69
C TRP A 388 -2.70 23.97 0.79
N LEU A 389 -1.79 23.08 1.16
CA LEU A 389 -1.57 22.58 2.51
C LEU A 389 -0.07 22.52 2.77
N LEU A 390 0.48 23.46 3.53
CA LEU A 390 1.93 23.52 3.86
C LEU A 390 2.87 23.51 2.63
N GLY A 391 2.46 24.13 1.52
CA GLY A 391 3.21 24.10 0.26
C GLY A 391 3.11 22.79 -0.54
N VAL A 392 2.16 21.93 -0.19
CA VAL A 392 1.63 20.86 -1.06
C VAL A 392 0.37 21.37 -1.74
N GLU A 393 0.29 21.21 -3.06
CA GLU A 393 -0.88 21.50 -3.88
C GLU A 393 -1.90 20.35 -3.73
N ILE A 394 -3.17 20.70 -3.50
CA ILE A 394 -4.27 19.76 -3.26
C ILE A 394 -5.25 19.84 -4.44
N GLU A 395 -5.30 18.77 -5.22
CA GLU A 395 -6.23 18.62 -6.35
C GLU A 395 -7.38 17.69 -5.94
N ARG A 396 -8.63 18.07 -6.23
CA ARG A 396 -9.81 17.28 -5.92
C ARG A 396 -10.67 17.06 -7.16
N ASP A 397 -10.91 15.79 -7.47
CA ASP A 397 -11.85 15.33 -8.47
C ASP A 397 -13.01 14.64 -7.74
N ARG A 398 -14.20 15.27 -7.77
CA ARG A 398 -15.40 14.70 -7.13
C ARG A 398 -16.09 13.65 -7.98
N GLU A 399 -15.98 13.69 -9.31
CA GLU A 399 -16.64 12.73 -10.20
C GLU A 399 -16.01 11.34 -10.06
N SER A 400 -14.68 11.27 -10.09
CA SER A 400 -13.95 10.01 -9.89
C SER A 400 -13.52 9.78 -8.43
N ARG A 401 -13.99 10.63 -7.52
CA ARG A 401 -13.79 10.62 -6.05
C ARG A 401 -12.34 10.45 -5.64
N LYS A 402 -11.47 11.36 -6.10
CA LYS A 402 -10.04 11.38 -5.81
C LYS A 402 -9.58 12.70 -5.20
N LEU A 403 -8.56 12.60 -4.36
CA LEU A 403 -7.79 13.73 -3.86
C LEU A 403 -6.30 13.42 -4.07
N SER A 404 -5.60 14.33 -4.75
CA SER A 404 -4.19 14.17 -5.10
C SER A 404 -3.34 15.26 -4.46
N MET A 405 -2.17 14.87 -3.95
CA MET A 405 -1.15 15.75 -3.39
C MET A 405 -0.01 15.94 -4.40
N SER A 406 0.23 17.19 -4.79
CA SER A 406 1.26 17.61 -5.75
C SER A 406 2.32 18.47 -5.06
N GLN A 407 3.58 18.30 -5.46
CA GLN A 407 4.68 19.24 -5.13
C GLN A 407 5.46 19.64 -6.38
N ARG A 408 4.77 19.66 -7.53
CA ARG A 408 5.36 19.89 -8.86
C ARG A 408 6.22 21.16 -8.93
N GLN A 409 5.71 22.29 -8.42
CA GLN A 409 6.45 23.55 -8.39
C GLN A 409 7.67 23.45 -7.47
N TYR A 410 7.53 22.90 -6.26
CA TYR A 410 8.65 22.73 -5.33
C TYR A 410 9.79 21.89 -5.93
N ILE A 411 9.48 20.89 -6.76
CA ILE A 411 10.49 20.12 -7.49
C ILE A 411 11.24 21.00 -8.52
N LEU A 412 10.55 21.90 -9.24
CA LEU A 412 11.21 22.89 -10.10
C LEU A 412 12.13 23.82 -9.27
N ASP A 413 11.63 24.35 -8.16
CA ASP A 413 12.39 25.25 -7.28
C ASP A 413 13.62 24.56 -6.67
N VAL A 414 13.56 23.24 -6.41
CA VAL A 414 14.71 22.43 -5.97
C VAL A 414 15.71 22.21 -7.10
N LEU A 415 15.24 21.94 -8.32
CA LEU A 415 16.10 21.76 -9.49
C LEU A 415 16.83 23.06 -9.87
N GLU A 416 16.16 24.20 -9.77
CA GLU A 416 16.77 25.52 -9.98
C GLU A 416 17.84 25.81 -8.91
N ARG A 417 17.50 25.65 -7.62
CA ARG A 417 18.46 25.81 -6.49
C ARG A 417 19.66 24.86 -6.55
N ALA A 418 19.54 23.73 -7.25
CA ALA A 418 20.64 22.79 -7.50
C ALA A 418 21.39 23.05 -8.82
N SER A 419 20.95 24.02 -9.64
CA SER A 419 21.43 24.26 -11.01
C SER A 419 21.32 23.03 -11.91
N MET A 420 20.17 22.34 -11.84
CA MET A 420 19.87 21.08 -12.55
C MET A 420 18.56 21.11 -13.35
N THR A 421 18.03 22.29 -13.65
CA THR A 421 16.80 22.47 -14.45
C THR A 421 16.83 21.68 -15.76
N ASP A 422 17.97 21.66 -16.47
CA ASP A 422 18.15 21.02 -17.78
C ASP A 422 18.79 19.63 -17.70
N CYS A 423 18.77 18.98 -16.52
CA CYS A 423 19.38 17.66 -16.38
C CYS A 423 18.57 16.56 -17.10
N ASN A 424 19.28 15.67 -17.82
CA ASN A 424 18.67 14.49 -18.42
C ASN A 424 18.05 13.60 -17.33
N PRO A 425 16.81 13.11 -17.45
CA PRO A 425 16.16 12.32 -16.40
C PRO A 425 16.82 10.94 -16.18
N VAL A 426 16.39 10.23 -15.13
CA VAL A 426 16.65 8.79 -14.90
C VAL A 426 15.41 8.10 -14.36
N THR A 427 15.34 6.77 -14.45
CA THR A 427 14.17 5.96 -14.05
C THR A 427 14.21 5.40 -12.62
N THR A 428 15.30 5.59 -11.88
CA THR A 428 15.43 5.13 -10.48
C THR A 428 16.21 6.16 -9.63
N PRO A 429 15.78 6.44 -8.38
CA PRO A 429 16.39 7.48 -7.53
C PRO A 429 17.82 7.13 -7.08
N MET A 430 18.06 5.85 -6.83
CA MET A 430 19.35 5.28 -6.45
C MET A 430 19.72 4.17 -7.43
N ASP A 431 21.01 3.82 -7.54
CA ASP A 431 21.43 2.70 -8.37
C ASP A 431 21.48 1.41 -7.53
N PRO A 432 20.81 0.31 -7.94
CA PRO A 432 20.83 -0.95 -7.20
C PRO A 432 22.23 -1.54 -6.98
N LYS A 433 23.21 -1.17 -7.82
CA LYS A 433 24.59 -1.69 -7.76
C LYS A 433 25.55 -0.82 -6.95
N VAL A 434 25.14 0.37 -6.49
CA VAL A 434 26.01 1.32 -5.80
C VAL A 434 25.70 1.33 -4.31
N GLN A 435 26.63 0.81 -3.52
CA GLN A 435 26.70 1.09 -2.08
C GLN A 435 27.52 2.35 -1.85
N LEU A 436 27.14 3.16 -0.87
CA LEU A 436 27.81 4.39 -0.46
C LEU A 436 28.39 4.18 0.94
N THR A 437 29.60 4.68 1.19
CA THR A 437 30.38 4.32 2.39
C THR A 437 31.07 5.52 3.03
N ALA A 438 31.46 5.40 4.29
CA ALA A 438 32.35 6.35 4.95
C ALA A 438 33.74 6.45 4.28
N ASN A 439 34.09 5.49 3.41
CA ASN A 439 35.32 5.56 2.61
C ASN A 439 35.23 6.54 1.43
N ASP A 440 34.01 6.88 0.97
CA ASP A 440 33.73 7.90 -0.06
C ASP A 440 33.76 9.34 0.48
N CYS A 441 33.88 9.51 1.80
CA CYS A 441 34.06 10.82 2.43
C CYS A 441 35.43 11.45 2.06
N PRO A 442 35.54 12.79 1.96
CA PRO A 442 36.81 13.46 1.66
C PRO A 442 37.90 13.12 2.69
N LYS A 443 39.07 12.70 2.18
CA LYS A 443 40.27 12.36 2.97
C LYS A 443 41.46 13.27 2.67
N SER A 444 41.59 13.75 1.43
CA SER A 444 42.65 14.69 1.04
C SER A 444 42.19 16.15 1.15
N ALA A 445 43.14 17.08 1.26
CA ALA A 445 42.85 18.51 1.18
C ALA A 445 42.23 18.93 -0.17
N GLU A 446 42.55 18.21 -1.25
CA GLU A 446 41.99 18.44 -2.58
C GLU A 446 40.50 18.06 -2.64
N ASP A 447 40.12 16.94 -2.03
CA ASP A 447 38.72 16.49 -2.00
C ASP A 447 37.86 17.36 -1.09
N ILE A 448 38.43 17.84 0.02
CA ILE A 448 37.80 18.86 0.88
C ILE A 448 37.60 20.16 0.09
N ALA A 449 38.59 20.58 -0.73
CA ALA A 449 38.45 21.75 -1.59
C ALA A 449 37.37 21.57 -2.67
N LYS A 450 37.27 20.40 -3.32
CA LYS A 450 36.18 20.06 -4.27
C LYS A 450 34.79 20.18 -3.62
N MET A 451 34.64 19.72 -2.39
CA MET A 451 33.35 19.74 -1.67
C MET A 451 33.01 21.10 -1.05
N LYS A 452 33.99 21.97 -0.79
CA LYS A 452 33.86 23.23 -0.02
C LYS A 452 32.68 24.13 -0.42
N ASN A 453 32.40 24.22 -1.71
CA ASN A 453 31.36 25.12 -2.26
C ASN A 453 30.08 24.37 -2.67
N ILE A 454 29.94 23.08 -2.38
CA ILE A 454 28.81 22.26 -2.84
C ILE A 454 27.67 22.32 -1.79
N PRO A 455 26.44 22.72 -2.16
CA PRO A 455 25.34 22.96 -1.23
C PRO A 455 24.65 21.66 -0.74
N TYR A 456 25.43 20.60 -0.47
CA TYR A 456 24.94 19.24 -0.21
C TYR A 456 23.82 19.19 0.83
N LEU A 457 24.05 19.77 2.02
CA LEU A 457 23.07 19.78 3.12
C LEU A 457 21.79 20.57 2.78
N HIS A 458 21.91 21.67 2.04
CA HIS A 458 20.77 22.51 1.67
C HIS A 458 19.85 21.79 0.68
N ILE A 459 20.42 21.16 -0.35
CA ILE A 459 19.63 20.39 -1.32
C ILE A 459 19.11 19.09 -0.70
N LEU A 460 19.90 18.41 0.15
CA LEU A 460 19.46 17.22 0.90
C LEU A 460 18.26 17.53 1.78
N GLY A 461 18.27 18.65 2.51
CA GLY A 461 17.13 19.07 3.33
C GLY A 461 15.87 19.35 2.50
N ALA A 462 16.02 19.94 1.31
CA ALA A 462 14.89 20.19 0.40
C ALA A 462 14.29 18.90 -0.19
N ILE A 463 15.11 17.93 -0.63
CA ILE A 463 14.60 16.62 -1.07
C ILE A 463 14.07 15.76 0.09
N ALA A 464 14.54 15.97 1.32
CA ALA A 464 13.96 15.35 2.50
C ALA A 464 12.53 15.84 2.80
N TYR A 465 12.20 17.10 2.45
CA TYR A 465 10.82 17.57 2.53
C TYR A 465 9.90 16.83 1.57
N LEU A 466 10.30 16.69 0.29
CA LEU A 466 9.59 15.86 -0.69
C LEU A 466 9.41 14.42 -0.19
N ALA A 467 10.48 13.80 0.32
CA ALA A 467 10.50 12.42 0.81
C ALA A 467 9.54 12.13 1.97
N VAL A 468 9.21 13.15 2.78
CA VAL A 468 8.29 13.04 3.92
C VAL A 468 6.89 13.52 3.58
N ALA A 469 6.71 14.51 2.71
CA ALA A 469 5.40 15.04 2.36
C ALA A 469 4.66 14.17 1.31
N THR A 470 5.26 13.95 0.13
CA THR A 470 4.56 13.37 -1.04
C THR A 470 5.30 12.29 -1.82
N ARG A 471 6.61 12.09 -1.60
CA ARG A 471 7.47 11.19 -2.40
C ARG A 471 8.05 10.02 -1.59
N PRO A 472 7.22 9.03 -1.18
CA PRO A 472 7.69 7.83 -0.48
C PRO A 472 8.79 7.08 -1.25
N ASP A 473 8.70 7.11 -2.57
CA ASP A 473 9.58 6.46 -3.54
C ASP A 473 11.05 6.94 -3.51
N ILE A 474 11.36 8.10 -2.92
CA ILE A 474 12.74 8.56 -2.71
C ILE A 474 13.23 8.41 -1.26
N ALA A 475 12.39 7.94 -0.34
CA ALA A 475 12.68 7.96 1.10
C ALA A 475 13.93 7.14 1.47
N TYR A 476 14.11 5.95 0.89
CA TYR A 476 15.34 5.16 1.07
C TYR A 476 16.59 5.90 0.58
N ALA A 477 16.56 6.49 -0.61
CA ALA A 477 17.70 7.20 -1.18
C ALA A 477 18.11 8.41 -0.32
N VAL A 478 17.13 9.18 0.18
CA VAL A 478 17.37 10.27 1.13
C VAL A 478 17.90 9.74 2.48
N GLY A 479 17.36 8.63 2.97
CA GLY A 479 17.80 7.95 4.19
C GLY A 479 19.24 7.42 4.13
N VAL A 480 19.71 6.99 2.96
CA VAL A 480 21.12 6.64 2.72
C VAL A 480 21.99 7.89 2.65
N LEU A 481 21.63 8.88 1.84
CA LEU A 481 22.41 10.14 1.69
C LEU A 481 22.60 10.87 3.04
N SER A 482 21.58 10.84 3.90
CA SER A 482 21.60 11.47 5.22
C SER A 482 22.66 10.91 6.17
N ARG A 483 23.12 9.67 5.96
CA ARG A 483 24.22 9.03 6.72
C ARG A 483 25.53 9.81 6.59
N PHE A 484 25.75 10.47 5.46
CA PHE A 484 27.02 11.16 5.11
C PHE A 484 26.96 12.69 5.28
N SER A 485 25.84 13.21 5.74
CA SER A 485 25.55 14.64 5.97
C SER A 485 26.66 15.43 6.68
N LYS A 486 27.40 14.81 7.62
CA LYS A 486 28.50 15.44 8.37
C LYS A 486 29.77 15.69 7.54
N ASN A 487 30.08 14.84 6.56
CA ASN A 487 31.28 14.95 5.73
C ASN A 487 31.01 14.36 4.32
N PRO A 488 30.12 15.00 3.53
CA PRO A 488 29.74 14.48 2.22
C PRO A 488 30.93 14.50 1.25
N GLY A 489 30.95 13.56 0.33
CA GLY A 489 32.01 13.39 -0.68
C GLY A 489 31.49 13.42 -2.10
N TRP A 490 32.39 13.31 -3.07
CA TRP A 490 32.01 13.45 -4.49
C TRP A 490 31.07 12.33 -4.96
N THR A 491 31.28 11.07 -4.52
CA THR A 491 30.34 9.96 -4.76
C THR A 491 28.96 10.27 -4.18
N HIS A 492 28.91 10.78 -2.94
CA HIS A 492 27.67 11.19 -2.27
C HIS A 492 26.94 12.31 -3.04
N TRP A 493 27.68 13.28 -3.60
CA TRP A 493 27.10 14.34 -4.44
C TRP A 493 26.61 13.81 -5.79
N ILE A 494 27.30 12.86 -6.42
CA ILE A 494 26.82 12.19 -7.64
C ILE A 494 25.50 11.45 -7.36
N ALA A 495 25.40 10.73 -6.24
CA ALA A 495 24.19 10.04 -5.83
C ALA A 495 23.03 11.00 -5.53
N LEU A 496 23.27 12.11 -4.83
CA LEU A 496 22.25 13.15 -4.62
C LEU A 496 21.76 13.74 -5.96
N LYS A 497 22.67 14.05 -6.88
CA LYS A 497 22.32 14.48 -8.25
C LYS A 497 21.52 13.44 -9.03
N ARG A 498 21.65 12.13 -8.75
CA ARG A 498 20.77 11.10 -9.33
C ARG A 498 19.32 11.25 -8.86
N VAL A 499 19.09 11.49 -7.57
CA VAL A 499 17.74 11.72 -7.03
C VAL A 499 17.09 12.94 -7.69
N LEU A 500 17.84 14.01 -7.93
CA LEU A 500 17.35 15.18 -8.68
C LEU A 500 16.97 14.85 -10.13
N ARG A 501 17.81 14.08 -10.85
CA ARG A 501 17.50 13.60 -12.21
C ARG A 501 16.27 12.68 -12.24
N TYR A 502 16.04 11.91 -11.19
CA TYR A 502 14.84 11.08 -11.04
C TYR A 502 13.59 11.94 -10.80
N LEU A 503 13.67 12.92 -9.89
CA LEU A 503 12.60 13.89 -9.65
C LEU A 503 12.24 14.70 -10.92
N LYS A 504 13.23 15.13 -11.71
CA LYS A 504 13.02 15.76 -13.03
C LYS A 504 12.23 14.87 -14.00
N GLY A 505 12.48 13.55 -13.98
CA GLY A 505 11.77 12.57 -14.82
C GLY A 505 10.42 12.10 -14.27
N THR A 506 10.05 12.51 -13.05
CA THR A 506 8.84 12.07 -12.33
C THR A 506 8.10 13.27 -11.72
N ILE A 507 8.23 14.45 -12.31
CA ILE A 507 7.84 15.73 -11.72
C ILE A 507 6.32 15.90 -11.56
N ASP A 508 5.55 15.22 -12.41
CA ASP A 508 4.08 15.23 -12.41
C ASP A 508 3.44 14.04 -11.65
N GLN A 509 4.24 13.23 -10.92
CA GLN A 509 3.71 12.18 -10.02
C GLN A 509 3.03 12.81 -8.79
N LYS A 510 1.90 12.22 -8.36
CA LYS A 510 1.05 12.77 -7.28
C LYS A 510 0.52 11.68 -6.38
N LEU A 511 0.73 11.82 -5.08
CA LEU A 511 0.19 10.92 -4.07
C LEU A 511 -1.34 11.04 -4.05
N THR A 512 -2.04 10.01 -4.50
CA THR A 512 -3.48 10.05 -4.79
C THR A 512 -4.25 9.11 -3.87
N PHE A 513 -5.28 9.63 -3.21
CA PHE A 513 -6.28 8.87 -2.47
C PHE A 513 -7.59 8.81 -3.27
N SER A 514 -8.33 7.71 -3.15
CA SER A 514 -9.60 7.48 -3.84
C SER A 514 -10.66 6.95 -2.89
N GLY A 515 -11.93 7.31 -3.15
CA GLY A 515 -13.06 7.02 -2.27
C GLY A 515 -13.56 5.58 -2.22
N THR A 516 -12.75 4.62 -2.68
CA THR A 516 -13.05 3.18 -2.59
C THR A 516 -12.39 2.58 -1.34
N MET A 517 -13.19 1.90 -0.50
CA MET A 517 -12.66 1.06 0.58
C MET A 517 -11.87 -0.13 0.04
N GLY A 518 -11.04 -0.74 0.88
CA GLY A 518 -10.41 -2.03 0.57
C GLY A 518 -11.45 -3.15 0.44
N GLU A 519 -11.10 -4.21 -0.30
CA GLU A 519 -12.03 -5.28 -0.70
C GLU A 519 -12.64 -6.06 0.49
N GLN A 520 -12.01 -6.02 1.66
CA GLN A 520 -12.48 -6.62 2.91
C GLN A 520 -13.10 -5.62 3.91
N GLY A 521 -13.19 -4.33 3.54
CA GLY A 521 -13.67 -3.27 4.45
C GLY A 521 -12.64 -2.78 5.47
N GLU A 522 -11.36 -3.16 5.35
CA GLU A 522 -10.27 -2.51 6.09
C GLU A 522 -10.19 -1.01 5.74
N PHE A 523 -9.80 -0.19 6.73
CA PHE A 523 -9.43 1.21 6.47
C PHE A 523 -8.08 1.32 5.77
N PHE A 524 -7.09 0.54 6.22
CA PHE A 524 -5.73 0.54 5.66
C PHE A 524 -5.08 -0.84 5.74
N THR A 525 -4.14 -1.08 4.83
CA THR A 525 -3.30 -2.29 4.78
C THR A 525 -1.83 -1.88 4.89
N THR A 526 -1.03 -2.63 5.66
CA THR A 526 0.38 -2.30 5.92
C THR A 526 1.33 -3.32 5.30
N TYR A 527 2.43 -2.85 4.73
CA TYR A 527 3.55 -3.66 4.23
C TYR A 527 4.79 -3.39 5.08
N SER A 528 5.57 -4.42 5.39
CA SER A 528 6.84 -4.32 6.13
C SER A 528 7.91 -5.24 5.53
N ASP A 529 9.14 -4.74 5.45
CA ASP A 529 10.32 -5.40 4.86
C ASP A 529 11.60 -4.91 5.58
N ALA A 530 12.70 -5.66 5.53
CA ALA A 530 14.02 -5.23 5.97
C ALA A 530 15.14 -5.72 5.03
N ASP A 531 16.20 -4.92 4.88
CA ASP A 531 17.49 -5.49 4.45
C ASP A 531 18.12 -6.27 5.62
N HIS A 532 19.02 -7.23 5.33
CA HIS A 532 19.89 -7.82 6.36
C HIS A 532 21.33 -7.34 6.18
N GLY A 533 21.81 -6.55 7.14
CA GLY A 533 23.18 -6.04 7.17
C GLY A 533 23.54 -5.06 6.04
N GLY A 534 22.57 -4.44 5.38
CA GLY A 534 22.76 -3.63 4.16
C GLY A 534 23.56 -2.33 4.32
N ASN A 535 24.01 -1.99 5.53
CA ASN A 535 24.95 -0.89 5.77
C ASN A 535 26.41 -1.38 5.91
N PRO A 536 27.27 -1.21 4.89
CA PRO A 536 28.65 -1.71 4.92
C PRO A 536 29.54 -1.03 5.99
N ASP A 537 29.19 0.17 6.46
CA ASP A 537 30.00 0.89 7.45
C ASP A 537 29.83 0.36 8.89
N ASN A 538 28.79 -0.46 9.17
CA ASN A 538 28.47 -0.90 10.53
C ASN A 538 27.64 -2.20 10.65
N GLY A 539 27.30 -2.87 9.54
CA GLY A 539 26.58 -4.14 9.52
C GLY A 539 25.11 -4.04 9.97
N ARG A 540 24.53 -2.84 10.11
CA ARG A 540 23.14 -2.67 10.56
C ARG A 540 22.15 -2.72 9.41
N SER A 541 20.98 -3.27 9.69
CA SER A 541 19.87 -3.35 8.74
C SER A 541 19.14 -2.02 8.50
N THR A 542 18.54 -1.85 7.32
CA THR A 542 17.50 -0.84 7.07
C THR A 542 16.12 -1.49 7.16
N SER A 543 15.28 -1.00 8.09
CA SER A 543 13.86 -1.34 8.20
C SER A 543 13.00 -0.41 7.35
N GLY A 544 11.96 -0.96 6.73
CA GLY A 544 11.01 -0.21 5.92
C GLY A 544 9.55 -0.65 6.15
N PHE A 545 8.63 0.32 6.09
CA PHE A 545 7.19 0.04 6.05
C PHE A 545 6.42 1.05 5.20
N VAL A 546 5.26 0.63 4.70
CA VAL A 546 4.29 1.47 3.96
C VAL A 546 2.88 1.12 4.39
N ILE A 547 2.07 2.12 4.77
CA ILE A 547 0.67 1.97 5.17
C ILE A 547 -0.23 2.65 4.13
N MET A 548 -1.15 1.89 3.55
CA MET A 548 -1.94 2.25 2.37
C MET A 548 -3.42 2.41 2.71
N MET A 549 -4.05 3.53 2.34
CA MET A 549 -5.49 3.80 2.48
C MET A 549 -6.03 4.50 1.23
N GLY A 550 -7.22 4.11 0.77
CA GLY A 550 -7.83 4.66 -0.45
C GLY A 550 -6.96 4.48 -1.71
N GLY A 551 -6.00 3.56 -1.70
CA GLY A 551 -5.04 3.32 -2.78
C GLY A 551 -3.73 4.13 -2.72
N GLY A 552 -3.59 5.09 -1.80
CA GLY A 552 -2.36 5.89 -1.59
C GLY A 552 -1.72 5.66 -0.22
N ALA A 553 -0.44 6.00 -0.03
CA ALA A 553 0.22 5.86 1.27
C ALA A 553 -0.19 6.97 2.24
N ILE A 554 -0.70 6.56 3.40
CA ILE A 554 -0.99 7.45 4.53
C ILE A 554 0.12 7.47 5.58
N SER A 555 0.99 6.45 5.65
CA SER A 555 2.26 6.55 6.39
C SER A 555 3.35 5.68 5.78
N TRP A 556 4.61 6.00 6.03
CA TRP A 556 5.77 5.23 5.59
C TRP A 556 7.01 5.53 6.42
N SER A 557 7.97 4.60 6.42
CA SER A 557 9.29 4.85 6.99
C SER A 557 10.37 4.07 6.25
N SER A 558 11.56 4.66 6.18
CA SER A 558 12.82 4.01 5.80
C SER A 558 13.85 4.41 6.85
N ARG A 559 14.38 3.44 7.61
CA ARG A 559 15.19 3.74 8.79
C ARG A 559 16.26 2.69 9.06
N LEU A 560 17.51 3.14 9.16
CA LEU A 560 18.61 2.31 9.67
C LEU A 560 18.33 1.92 11.13
N GLN A 561 18.43 0.63 11.43
CA GLN A 561 18.22 0.08 12.76
C GLN A 561 19.28 0.59 13.77
N SER A 562 18.93 0.55 15.06
CA SER A 562 19.78 1.08 16.13
C SER A 562 20.90 0.13 16.58
N PHE A 563 20.83 -1.13 16.17
CA PHE A 563 21.77 -2.22 16.48
C PHE A 563 21.94 -3.13 15.25
N VAL A 564 22.83 -4.12 15.34
CA VAL A 564 23.02 -5.18 14.34
C VAL A 564 22.12 -6.37 14.69
N THR A 565 21.45 -6.94 13.70
CA THR A 565 20.60 -8.13 13.81
C THR A 565 21.36 -9.37 13.32
N LEU A 566 21.24 -10.48 14.04
CA LEU A 566 22.04 -11.68 13.79
C LEU A 566 21.46 -12.57 12.67
N SER A 567 20.24 -12.29 12.23
CA SER A 567 19.56 -13.00 11.13
C SER A 567 18.61 -12.09 10.35
N THR A 568 18.23 -12.51 9.14
CA THR A 568 17.16 -11.91 8.34
C THR A 568 15.84 -11.86 9.11
N THR A 569 15.47 -12.94 9.81
CA THR A 569 14.27 -13.01 10.64
C THR A 569 14.26 -11.97 11.77
N GLU A 570 15.40 -11.68 12.40
CA GLU A 570 15.49 -10.57 13.38
C GLU A 570 15.32 -9.20 12.73
N ALA A 571 15.94 -8.98 11.56
CA ALA A 571 15.82 -7.71 10.83
C ALA A 571 14.36 -7.42 10.46
N GLU A 572 13.67 -8.43 9.92
CA GLU A 572 12.26 -8.38 9.55
C GLU A 572 11.35 -8.16 10.75
N TYR A 573 11.57 -8.90 11.85
CA TYR A 573 10.76 -8.73 13.05
C TYR A 573 10.92 -7.35 13.68
N VAL A 574 12.13 -6.78 13.67
CA VAL A 574 12.38 -5.39 14.08
C VAL A 574 11.65 -4.38 13.20
N SER A 575 11.49 -4.69 11.91
CA SER A 575 10.66 -3.94 10.97
C SER A 575 9.16 -4.05 11.31
N ALA A 576 8.66 -5.28 11.46
CA ALA A 576 7.26 -5.58 11.77
C ALA A 576 6.78 -4.96 13.10
N VAL A 577 7.63 -4.96 14.13
CA VAL A 577 7.37 -4.25 15.40
C VAL A 577 7.23 -2.74 15.17
N SER A 578 8.07 -2.17 14.31
CA SER A 578 8.05 -0.73 13.99
C SER A 578 6.81 -0.34 13.17
N ALA A 579 6.42 -1.19 12.21
CA ALA A 579 5.18 -1.05 11.46
C ALA A 579 3.96 -1.19 12.38
N GLY A 580 3.93 -2.20 13.25
CA GLY A 580 2.86 -2.43 14.21
C GLY A 580 2.62 -1.26 15.16
N GLN A 581 3.67 -0.58 15.61
CA GLN A 581 3.53 0.62 16.46
C GLN A 581 2.81 1.77 15.74
N GLU A 582 3.08 1.96 14.44
CA GLU A 582 2.36 2.95 13.62
C GLU A 582 0.91 2.50 13.31
N ILE A 583 0.67 1.19 13.11
CA ILE A 583 -0.68 0.61 12.96
C ILE A 583 -1.55 0.92 14.19
N ILE A 584 -1.04 0.64 15.41
CA ILE A 584 -1.79 0.89 16.65
C ILE A 584 -2.05 2.38 16.84
N TRP A 585 -1.09 3.25 16.49
CA TRP A 585 -1.30 4.70 16.54
C TRP A 585 -2.37 5.17 15.54
N LEU A 586 -2.38 4.64 14.31
CA LEU A 586 -3.42 4.95 13.30
C LEU A 586 -4.80 4.38 13.66
N GLN A 587 -4.88 3.20 14.28
CA GLN A 587 -6.14 2.65 14.81
C GLN A 587 -6.72 3.58 15.89
N ASN A 588 -5.90 3.98 16.86
CA ASN A 588 -6.32 4.90 17.92
C ASN A 588 -6.76 6.25 17.34
N LEU A 589 -6.02 6.78 16.34
CA LEU A 589 -6.38 8.01 15.65
C LEU A 589 -7.71 7.89 14.90
N LEU A 590 -7.96 6.79 14.18
CA LEU A 590 -9.25 6.54 13.55
C LEU A 590 -10.39 6.48 14.58
N GLU A 591 -10.21 5.77 15.70
CA GLU A 591 -11.23 5.71 16.75
C GLU A 591 -11.51 7.09 17.38
N GLU A 592 -10.48 7.89 17.70
CA GLU A 592 -10.65 9.26 18.22
C GLU A 592 -11.22 10.25 17.19
N LEU A 593 -11.08 9.97 15.89
CA LEU A 593 -11.76 10.68 14.79
C LEU A 593 -13.20 10.16 14.54
N GLY A 594 -13.69 9.19 15.32
CA GLY A 594 -15.04 8.62 15.20
C GLY A 594 -15.18 7.49 14.16
N TYR A 595 -14.08 6.94 13.66
CA TYR A 595 -14.01 5.85 12.68
C TYR A 595 -13.71 4.49 13.36
N ARG A 596 -14.48 4.16 14.39
CA ARG A 596 -14.37 2.85 15.07
C ARG A 596 -14.84 1.71 14.14
N ARG A 597 -14.06 0.63 14.09
CA ARG A 597 -14.43 -0.68 13.51
C ARG A 597 -13.94 -1.79 14.43
N ASP A 598 -14.64 -2.91 14.40
CA ASP A 598 -14.21 -4.15 15.04
C ASP A 598 -13.35 -4.97 14.07
N GLY A 599 -12.22 -5.49 14.55
CA GLY A 599 -11.26 -6.27 13.76
C GLY A 599 -9.82 -5.75 13.89
N GLY A 600 -8.84 -6.62 13.60
CA GLY A 600 -7.44 -6.24 13.50
C GLY A 600 -7.10 -5.65 12.14
N ALA A 601 -6.05 -4.83 12.06
CA ALA A 601 -5.55 -4.31 10.78
C ALA A 601 -4.44 -5.22 10.23
N THR A 602 -4.43 -5.44 8.91
CA THR A 602 -3.49 -6.37 8.28
C THR A 602 -2.06 -5.79 8.15
N LEU A 603 -1.09 -6.60 8.59
CA LEU A 603 0.35 -6.39 8.46
C LEU A 603 0.94 -7.50 7.59
N LEU A 604 1.34 -7.11 6.38
CA LEU A 604 1.94 -7.97 5.36
C LEU A 604 3.47 -8.01 5.53
N ILE A 605 4.00 -9.23 5.58
CA ILE A 605 5.43 -9.57 5.67
C ILE A 605 5.69 -10.71 4.66
N ASP A 606 6.89 -10.83 4.07
CA ASP A 606 7.23 -11.97 3.19
C ASP A 606 8.01 -13.08 3.93
N ASN A 607 8.79 -12.72 4.96
CA ASN A 607 9.57 -13.65 5.77
C ASN A 607 8.70 -14.55 6.67
N GLN A 608 8.40 -15.76 6.17
CA GLN A 608 7.63 -16.79 6.88
C GLN A 608 8.15 -17.11 8.29
N SER A 609 9.46 -17.06 8.52
CA SER A 609 10.03 -17.28 9.84
C SER A 609 9.66 -16.15 10.82
N ALA A 610 9.67 -14.89 10.38
CA ALA A 610 9.22 -13.77 11.20
C ALA A 610 7.71 -13.86 11.51
N ILE A 611 6.90 -14.31 10.53
CA ILE A 611 5.47 -14.60 10.70
C ILE A 611 5.24 -15.71 11.74
N SER A 612 6.03 -16.80 11.70
CA SER A 612 5.96 -17.87 12.70
C SER A 612 6.27 -17.35 14.11
N VAL A 613 7.36 -16.61 14.28
CA VAL A 613 7.74 -16.03 15.60
C VAL A 613 6.72 -14.99 16.08
N ALA A 614 5.98 -14.33 15.18
CA ALA A 614 4.90 -13.40 15.55
C ALA A 614 3.62 -14.11 16.02
N LYS A 615 3.42 -15.38 15.67
CA LYS A 615 2.21 -16.17 15.98
C LYS A 615 2.43 -17.23 17.06
N ASN A 616 3.62 -17.82 17.14
CA ASN A 616 3.92 -18.98 17.97
C ASN A 616 4.97 -18.63 19.06
N PRO A 617 4.82 -19.14 20.30
CA PRO A 617 5.76 -18.86 21.39
C PRO A 617 7.07 -19.66 21.33
N ASP A 618 7.14 -20.74 20.55
CA ASP A 618 8.12 -21.84 20.74
C ASP A 618 9.59 -21.51 20.39
N HIS A 619 9.89 -20.27 19.98
CA HIS A 619 11.21 -19.86 19.47
C HIS A 619 12.11 -19.15 20.51
N HIS A 620 11.77 -19.21 21.80
CA HIS A 620 12.49 -18.58 22.93
C HIS A 620 13.99 -18.91 23.09
N GLY A 621 14.53 -19.93 22.40
CA GLY A 621 15.91 -20.38 22.58
C GLY A 621 16.99 -19.45 22.02
N ARG A 622 16.77 -18.83 20.85
CA ARG A 622 17.85 -18.25 20.01
C ARG A 622 17.89 -16.72 19.90
N VAL A 623 16.94 -15.99 20.48
CA VAL A 623 16.70 -14.55 20.15
C VAL A 623 16.63 -13.60 21.36
N LYS A 624 17.18 -14.03 22.50
CA LYS A 624 17.00 -13.42 23.84
C LYS A 624 17.41 -11.94 23.94
N HIS A 625 18.31 -11.46 23.07
CA HIS A 625 18.73 -10.05 23.01
C HIS A 625 17.63 -9.08 22.54
N LEU A 626 16.48 -9.59 22.11
CA LEU A 626 15.36 -8.82 21.56
C LEU A 626 14.02 -9.04 22.29
N ASP A 627 13.99 -9.85 23.36
CA ASP A 627 12.79 -10.38 24.02
C ASP A 627 11.63 -9.38 24.19
N LEU A 628 11.88 -8.16 24.69
CA LEU A 628 10.84 -7.14 24.90
C LEU A 628 10.11 -6.71 23.61
N ARG A 629 10.76 -6.79 22.44
CA ARG A 629 10.13 -6.54 21.13
C ARG A 629 9.30 -7.73 20.66
N PHE A 630 9.79 -8.95 20.94
CA PHE A 630 9.10 -10.20 20.61
C PHE A 630 7.82 -10.38 21.41
N TYR A 631 7.81 -10.08 22.72
CA TYR A 631 6.59 -10.05 23.51
C TYR A 631 5.58 -9.05 22.92
N TRP A 632 5.98 -7.79 22.74
CA TRP A 632 5.04 -6.74 22.31
C TRP A 632 4.25 -7.05 21.02
N LEU A 633 4.90 -7.47 19.93
CA LEU A 633 4.18 -7.75 18.69
C LEU A 633 3.37 -9.05 18.79
N ARG A 634 3.92 -10.10 19.42
CA ARG A 634 3.21 -11.38 19.60
C ARG A 634 1.94 -11.20 20.44
N ASP A 635 2.01 -10.41 21.51
CA ASP A 635 0.87 -10.19 22.41
C ASP A 635 -0.22 -9.35 21.71
N VAL A 636 0.16 -8.31 20.93
CA VAL A 636 -0.78 -7.52 20.09
C VAL A 636 -1.43 -8.35 18.96
N VAL A 637 -0.74 -9.37 18.45
CA VAL A 637 -1.28 -10.35 17.49
C VAL A 637 -2.21 -11.36 18.18
N ALA A 638 -1.89 -11.79 19.40
CA ALA A 638 -2.75 -12.66 20.21
C ALA A 638 -4.06 -11.95 20.64
N GLU A 639 -4.00 -10.64 20.93
CA GLU A 639 -5.16 -9.75 21.10
C GLU A 639 -5.98 -9.56 19.81
N LYS A 640 -5.48 -10.04 18.65
CA LYS A 640 -6.05 -9.85 17.30
C LYS A 640 -6.20 -8.39 16.88
N ARG A 641 -5.42 -7.47 17.47
CA ARG A 641 -5.38 -6.06 17.04
C ARG A 641 -4.61 -5.86 15.73
N ILE A 642 -3.66 -6.75 15.45
CA ILE A 642 -2.93 -6.83 14.18
C ILE A 642 -3.09 -8.23 13.61
N LEU A 643 -3.41 -8.33 12.32
CA LEU A 643 -3.45 -9.59 11.59
C LEU A 643 -2.17 -9.72 10.75
N VAL A 644 -1.26 -10.59 11.15
CA VAL A 644 -0.01 -10.80 10.40
C VAL A 644 -0.26 -11.81 9.28
N GLU A 645 -0.08 -11.39 8.03
CA GLU A 645 -0.30 -12.21 6.83
C GLU A 645 0.93 -12.21 5.91
N HIS A 646 1.01 -13.22 5.03
CA HIS A 646 2.11 -13.37 4.09
C HIS A 646 1.84 -12.65 2.77
N CYS A 647 2.79 -11.84 2.32
CA CYS A 647 2.81 -11.22 0.99
C CYS A 647 4.02 -11.72 0.20
N SER A 648 3.89 -11.90 -1.11
CA SER A 648 5.03 -12.25 -1.97
C SER A 648 6.02 -11.09 -2.03
N THR A 649 7.32 -11.39 -2.01
CA THR A 649 8.42 -10.43 -2.29
C THR A 649 8.30 -9.76 -3.68
N VAL A 650 7.42 -10.24 -4.57
CA VAL A 650 7.08 -9.54 -5.83
C VAL A 650 6.14 -8.36 -5.58
N ASP A 651 5.14 -8.55 -4.72
CA ASP A 651 4.06 -7.58 -4.41
C ASP A 651 4.38 -6.72 -3.17
N MET A 652 5.45 -7.05 -2.45
CA MET A 652 5.90 -6.36 -1.24
C MET A 652 6.25 -4.88 -1.54
N THR A 653 5.35 -3.98 -1.17
CA THR A 653 5.50 -2.55 -1.46
C THR A 653 6.55 -1.87 -0.55
N ALA A 654 6.91 -2.49 0.58
CA ALA A 654 7.91 -1.98 1.51
C ALA A 654 9.37 -2.11 1.01
N ASP A 655 9.64 -2.92 -0.02
CA ASP A 655 10.97 -3.04 -0.66
C ASP A 655 11.61 -1.69 -1.03
N VAL A 656 10.79 -0.70 -1.43
CA VAL A 656 11.27 0.64 -1.85
C VAL A 656 11.82 1.46 -0.68
N MET A 657 11.56 1.02 0.55
CA MET A 657 12.02 1.65 1.80
C MET A 657 13.33 1.03 2.33
N THR A 658 13.81 -0.07 1.77
CA THR A 658 14.94 -0.85 2.32
C THR A 658 16.10 -1.04 1.36
N LYS A 659 15.85 -1.08 0.05
CA LYS A 659 16.89 -1.29 -0.97
C LYS A 659 16.62 -0.49 -2.25
N GLY A 660 17.69 -0.23 -3.00
CA GLY A 660 17.61 0.45 -4.30
C GLY A 660 17.03 -0.49 -5.35
N LEU A 661 15.82 -0.22 -5.83
CA LEU A 661 15.10 -1.13 -6.73
C LEU A 661 15.42 -0.92 -8.21
N GLY A 662 15.35 -2.00 -8.98
CA GLY A 662 15.44 -1.97 -10.44
C GLY A 662 14.23 -1.29 -11.09
N ARG A 663 14.43 -0.81 -12.33
CA ARG A 663 13.44 -0.03 -13.11
C ARG A 663 12.03 -0.63 -13.06
N GLU A 664 11.88 -1.91 -13.42
CA GLU A 664 10.58 -2.57 -13.52
C GLU A 664 9.82 -2.57 -12.18
N LYS A 665 10.51 -2.81 -11.05
CA LYS A 665 9.86 -2.79 -9.73
C LYS A 665 9.53 -1.37 -9.27
N MET A 666 10.36 -0.37 -9.59
CA MET A 666 10.01 1.05 -9.38
C MET A 666 8.80 1.48 -10.21
N GLU A 667 8.73 1.10 -11.48
CA GLU A 667 7.61 1.41 -12.38
C GLU A 667 6.33 0.68 -11.94
N ASN A 668 6.41 -0.59 -11.53
CA ASN A 668 5.27 -1.34 -10.99
C ASN A 668 4.73 -0.73 -9.68
N ILE A 669 5.60 -0.36 -8.72
CA ILE A 669 5.18 0.32 -7.47
C ILE A 669 4.56 1.70 -7.79
N SER A 670 5.15 2.45 -8.73
CA SER A 670 4.62 3.75 -9.15
C SER A 670 3.27 3.65 -9.85
N ALA A 671 3.07 2.66 -10.72
CA ALA A 671 1.83 2.47 -11.48
C ALA A 671 0.70 1.79 -10.67
N SER A 672 1.02 1.12 -9.57
CA SER A 672 0.02 0.54 -8.66
C SER A 672 -0.44 1.52 -7.56
N HIS A 673 0.39 2.51 -7.21
CA HIS A 673 0.16 3.37 -6.04
C HIS A 673 0.35 4.89 -6.26
N TRP A 674 1.22 5.36 -7.17
CA TRP A 674 1.65 6.78 -7.25
C TRP A 674 1.15 7.59 -8.45
N THR A 675 0.40 7.02 -9.41
CA THR A 675 -0.46 7.81 -10.33
C THR A 675 -1.50 6.95 -11.07
N ILE A 676 -2.60 7.58 -11.48
CA ILE A 676 -3.65 7.06 -12.39
C ILE A 676 -4.43 5.83 -11.87
N SER A 677 -5.55 6.11 -11.20
CA SER A 677 -6.75 5.25 -11.10
C SER A 677 -6.53 3.72 -11.06
N PRO A 678 -5.77 3.19 -10.09
CA PRO A 678 -5.69 1.75 -9.88
C PRO A 678 -7.05 1.18 -9.47
N ALA A 679 -8.02 2.01 -9.05
CA ALA A 679 -9.43 1.64 -8.97
C ALA A 679 -9.96 1.11 -10.31
N LEU A 680 -9.84 1.83 -11.44
CA LEU A 680 -10.35 1.34 -12.72
C LEU A 680 -9.52 0.16 -13.26
N ALA A 681 -8.19 0.17 -13.07
CA ALA A 681 -7.31 -0.91 -13.55
C ALA A 681 -7.39 -2.20 -12.71
N ARG A 682 -7.69 -2.11 -11.40
CA ARG A 682 -7.98 -3.27 -10.54
C ARG A 682 -9.44 -3.71 -10.67
N TYR A 683 -10.41 -2.80 -10.79
CA TYR A 683 -11.81 -3.15 -11.09
C TYR A 683 -11.92 -3.90 -12.42
N LEU A 684 -11.29 -3.43 -13.50
CA LEU A 684 -11.18 -4.17 -14.78
C LEU A 684 -10.24 -5.40 -14.73
N LYS A 685 -9.72 -5.79 -13.57
CA LYS A 685 -8.97 -7.03 -13.30
C LYS A 685 -9.58 -7.93 -12.21
N HIS A 686 -10.55 -7.45 -11.43
CA HIS A 686 -11.20 -8.18 -10.32
C HIS A 686 -12.73 -8.22 -10.46
N ALA A 687 -13.38 -7.20 -11.03
CA ALA A 687 -14.77 -7.31 -11.50
C ALA A 687 -14.91 -8.24 -12.73
N PHE A 688 -13.79 -8.56 -13.40
CA PHE A 688 -13.67 -9.70 -14.34
C PHE A 688 -13.14 -10.97 -13.67
N ARG A 689 -13.44 -11.15 -12.38
CA ARG A 689 -13.80 -12.46 -11.83
C ARG A 689 -15.29 -12.42 -11.55
N LEU A 690 -16.08 -12.86 -12.53
CA LEU A 690 -17.53 -12.69 -12.48
C LEU A 690 -18.14 -13.63 -11.45
N SER A 691 -18.68 -13.03 -10.39
CA SER A 691 -19.39 -13.69 -9.30
C SER A 691 -20.83 -13.17 -9.12
N SER A 692 -21.29 -12.25 -9.99
CA SER A 692 -22.67 -11.78 -10.05
C SER A 692 -23.21 -11.85 -11.48
N PRO A 693 -24.33 -12.57 -11.74
CA PRO A 693 -24.86 -12.76 -13.11
C PRO A 693 -25.21 -11.46 -13.85
N GLY A 694 -25.58 -10.39 -13.13
CA GLY A 694 -25.94 -9.10 -13.73
C GLY A 694 -24.75 -8.36 -14.36
N LEU A 695 -23.58 -8.38 -13.71
CA LEU A 695 -22.37 -7.76 -14.27
C LEU A 695 -21.77 -8.61 -15.41
N GLU A 696 -21.97 -9.94 -15.37
CA GLU A 696 -21.59 -10.84 -16.45
C GLU A 696 -22.39 -10.56 -17.73
N ALA A 697 -23.71 -10.47 -17.61
CA ALA A 697 -24.58 -10.07 -18.72
C ALA A 697 -24.18 -8.69 -19.29
N LEU A 698 -23.90 -7.70 -18.43
CA LEU A 698 -23.51 -6.36 -18.85
C LEU A 698 -22.16 -6.34 -19.58
N TYR A 699 -21.15 -7.06 -19.07
CA TYR A 699 -19.86 -7.17 -19.74
C TYR A 699 -19.99 -7.88 -21.09
N LEU A 700 -20.64 -9.06 -21.14
CA LEU A 700 -20.86 -9.82 -22.37
C LEU A 700 -21.57 -8.96 -23.43
N THR A 701 -22.63 -8.24 -23.04
CA THR A 701 -23.35 -7.31 -23.92
C THR A 701 -22.43 -6.20 -24.44
N SER A 702 -21.64 -5.56 -23.57
CA SER A 702 -20.71 -4.49 -23.97
C SER A 702 -19.60 -5.00 -24.91
N ALA A 703 -19.08 -6.20 -24.67
CA ALA A 703 -18.02 -6.81 -25.46
C ALA A 703 -18.54 -7.26 -26.85
N ILE A 704 -19.77 -7.77 -26.92
CA ILE A 704 -20.46 -8.10 -28.18
C ILE A 704 -20.73 -6.83 -28.98
N ILE A 705 -21.24 -5.75 -28.35
CA ILE A 705 -21.43 -4.45 -29.01
C ILE A 705 -20.10 -3.92 -29.56
N PHE A 706 -19.03 -3.94 -28.78
CA PHE A 706 -17.70 -3.48 -29.23
C PHE A 706 -17.11 -4.36 -30.34
N LEU A 707 -17.35 -5.66 -30.32
CA LEU A 707 -16.97 -6.58 -31.41
C LEU A 707 -17.71 -6.24 -32.71
N LEU A 708 -19.03 -6.12 -32.66
CA LEU A 708 -19.90 -5.89 -33.82
C LEU A 708 -19.70 -4.50 -34.44
N PHE A 709 -19.71 -3.44 -33.62
CA PHE A 709 -19.77 -2.05 -34.10
C PHE A 709 -18.41 -1.35 -34.19
N VAL A 710 -17.34 -1.90 -33.59
CA VAL A 710 -15.99 -1.30 -33.64
C VAL A 710 -14.95 -2.25 -34.24
N ARG A 711 -14.77 -3.46 -33.68
CA ARG A 711 -13.68 -4.35 -34.14
C ARG A 711 -13.92 -4.92 -35.53
N ILE A 712 -15.11 -5.45 -35.82
CA ILE A 712 -15.41 -6.02 -37.15
C ILE A 712 -15.27 -4.99 -38.28
N PRO A 713 -15.79 -3.75 -38.18
CA PRO A 713 -15.53 -2.71 -39.18
C PRO A 713 -14.05 -2.40 -39.38
N ILE A 714 -13.29 -2.18 -38.30
CA ILE A 714 -11.85 -1.89 -38.36
C ILE A 714 -11.08 -3.05 -39.02
N TRP A 715 -11.32 -4.30 -38.61
CA TRP A 715 -10.70 -5.47 -39.20
C TRP A 715 -11.11 -5.70 -40.66
N THR A 716 -12.35 -5.39 -41.03
CA THR A 716 -12.82 -5.51 -42.42
C THR A 716 -12.05 -4.56 -43.32
N ILE A 717 -11.85 -3.30 -42.88
CA ILE A 717 -11.00 -2.32 -43.59
C ILE A 717 -9.53 -2.76 -43.59
N GLN A 718 -9.00 -3.23 -42.47
CA GLN A 718 -7.60 -3.66 -42.34
C GLN A 718 -7.26 -4.90 -43.19
N TYR A 719 -8.20 -5.83 -43.34
CA TYR A 719 -8.00 -7.12 -44.00
C TYR A 719 -8.58 -7.20 -45.41
N ILE A 720 -9.22 -6.13 -45.91
CA ILE A 720 -9.70 -6.07 -47.31
C ILE A 720 -8.53 -6.34 -48.28
N PHE A 721 -7.35 -5.78 -48.01
CA PHE A 721 -6.13 -6.03 -48.76
C PHE A 721 -5.38 -7.27 -48.25
N PRO A 722 -4.89 -8.17 -49.14
CA PRO A 722 -4.17 -9.38 -48.74
C PRO A 722 -2.92 -9.16 -47.88
N PHE A 723 -2.26 -8.00 -47.97
CA PHE A 723 -1.06 -7.72 -47.18
C PHE A 723 -1.33 -7.53 -45.68
N GLY A 724 -2.54 -7.10 -45.30
CA GLY A 724 -2.93 -6.91 -43.90
C GLY A 724 -3.38 -8.21 -43.21
N ARG A 725 -3.75 -9.24 -43.98
CA ARG A 725 -4.33 -10.49 -43.48
C ARG A 725 -3.29 -11.31 -42.69
N PRO A 726 -3.69 -12.05 -41.64
CA PRO A 726 -2.79 -12.91 -40.86
C PRO A 726 -1.98 -13.92 -41.68
N ARG A 727 -2.52 -14.38 -42.83
CA ARG A 727 -1.77 -15.01 -43.92
C ARG A 727 -2.26 -14.44 -45.25
N ARG A 728 -1.35 -14.11 -46.18
CA ARG A 728 -1.69 -13.44 -47.45
C ARG A 728 -2.65 -14.27 -48.32
N GLN A 729 -2.55 -15.60 -48.27
CA GLN A 729 -3.40 -16.53 -49.01
C GLN A 729 -4.76 -16.82 -48.35
N TRP A 730 -5.11 -16.19 -47.23
CA TRP A 730 -6.44 -16.34 -46.63
C TRP A 730 -7.47 -15.42 -47.27
N SER A 731 -8.72 -15.88 -47.32
CA SER A 731 -9.87 -15.03 -47.63
C SER A 731 -10.13 -14.01 -46.52
N LEU A 732 -10.84 -12.93 -46.86
CA LEU A 732 -11.30 -11.94 -45.88
C LEU A 732 -12.15 -12.61 -44.79
N GLY A 733 -13.13 -13.43 -45.19
CA GLY A 733 -13.98 -14.19 -44.26
C GLY A 733 -13.18 -15.07 -43.29
N ARG A 734 -12.18 -15.83 -43.76
CA ARG A 734 -11.32 -16.64 -42.87
C ARG A 734 -10.51 -15.77 -41.89
N SER A 735 -10.03 -14.61 -42.35
CA SER A 735 -9.28 -13.66 -41.51
C SER A 735 -10.16 -13.03 -40.42
N LEU A 736 -11.41 -12.69 -40.76
CA LEU A 736 -12.41 -12.20 -39.80
C LEU A 736 -12.83 -13.29 -38.80
N ILE A 737 -13.12 -14.51 -39.26
CA ILE A 737 -13.47 -15.65 -38.38
C ILE A 737 -12.40 -15.89 -37.31
N VAL A 738 -11.13 -15.92 -37.69
CA VAL A 738 -10.02 -16.12 -36.73
C VAL A 738 -9.90 -14.95 -35.74
N SER A 739 -10.16 -13.72 -36.19
CA SER A 739 -10.12 -12.53 -35.33
C SER A 739 -11.30 -12.47 -34.34
N CYS A 740 -12.51 -12.79 -34.80
CA CYS A 740 -13.71 -12.92 -33.97
C CYS A 740 -13.56 -14.07 -32.96
N LEU A 741 -13.05 -15.23 -33.38
CA LEU A 741 -12.78 -16.37 -32.49
C LEU A 741 -11.71 -16.02 -31.44
N GLY A 742 -10.67 -15.26 -31.82
CA GLY A 742 -9.69 -14.73 -30.86
C GLY A 742 -10.32 -13.82 -29.80
N VAL A 743 -11.32 -13.00 -30.15
CA VAL A 743 -12.08 -12.20 -29.17
C VAL A 743 -13.04 -13.05 -28.35
N PHE A 744 -13.75 -14.00 -28.95
CA PHE A 744 -14.64 -14.92 -28.23
C PHE A 744 -13.87 -15.70 -27.15
N LEU A 745 -12.70 -16.25 -27.50
CA LEU A 745 -11.82 -16.93 -26.54
C LEU A 745 -11.27 -15.97 -25.48
N ASN A 746 -10.91 -14.73 -25.85
CA ASN A 746 -10.45 -13.73 -24.88
C ASN A 746 -11.55 -13.36 -23.88
N ILE A 747 -12.81 -13.22 -24.33
CA ILE A 747 -13.98 -13.00 -23.46
C ILE A 747 -14.17 -14.22 -22.55
N LEU A 748 -14.22 -15.43 -23.10
CA LEU A 748 -14.45 -16.67 -22.34
C LEU A 748 -13.38 -16.93 -21.26
N TYR A 749 -12.10 -16.64 -21.56
CA TYR A 749 -11.00 -16.66 -20.58
C TYR A 749 -10.90 -15.39 -19.70
N SER A 750 -11.84 -14.45 -19.81
CA SER A 750 -11.96 -13.26 -18.96
C SER A 750 -13.27 -13.19 -18.17
N THR A 751 -14.28 -14.00 -18.51
CA THR A 751 -15.57 -14.04 -17.79
C THR A 751 -15.58 -15.10 -16.71
N SER A 752 -15.68 -16.34 -17.17
CA SER A 752 -16.00 -17.55 -16.43
C SER A 752 -15.85 -18.70 -17.43
N LEU A 753 -15.31 -19.84 -16.99
CA LEU A 753 -15.28 -21.04 -17.83
C LEU A 753 -16.67 -21.69 -17.76
N LEU A 754 -17.22 -22.11 -18.90
CA LEU A 754 -18.44 -22.92 -18.91
C LEU A 754 -18.17 -24.23 -18.15
N PRO A 755 -19.00 -24.61 -17.15
CA PRO A 755 -18.79 -25.83 -16.40
C PRO A 755 -18.98 -27.04 -17.32
N SER A 756 -18.12 -28.06 -17.17
CA SER A 756 -18.32 -29.32 -17.89
C SER A 756 -19.64 -29.97 -17.46
N PRO A 757 -20.43 -30.56 -18.37
CA PRO A 757 -21.58 -31.37 -17.98
C PRO A 757 -21.14 -32.53 -17.06
N PRO A 758 -21.95 -32.91 -16.05
CA PRO A 758 -21.66 -34.08 -15.21
C PRO A 758 -21.47 -35.35 -16.06
N ILE A 759 -20.58 -36.24 -15.64
CA ILE A 759 -20.22 -37.42 -16.43
C ILE A 759 -21.38 -38.41 -16.56
N GLU A 760 -22.34 -38.41 -15.63
CA GLU A 760 -23.60 -39.15 -15.70
C GLU A 760 -24.56 -38.60 -16.76
N LYS A 761 -24.37 -37.35 -17.20
CA LYS A 761 -25.05 -36.77 -18.35
C LYS A 761 -24.35 -37.16 -19.64
N LEU A 762 -23.02 -37.02 -19.70
CA LEU A 762 -22.21 -37.48 -20.84
C LEU A 762 -22.42 -38.99 -21.12
N ALA A 763 -22.58 -39.81 -20.07
CA ALA A 763 -22.87 -41.23 -20.19
C ALA A 763 -24.25 -41.55 -20.80
N LYS A 764 -25.22 -40.62 -20.71
CA LYS A 764 -26.56 -40.74 -21.31
C LYS A 764 -26.56 -40.19 -22.73
N ASP A 765 -26.08 -38.95 -22.88
CA ASP A 765 -26.04 -38.24 -24.16
C ASP A 765 -25.09 -38.94 -25.15
N GLY A 766 -24.01 -39.56 -24.65
CA GLY A 766 -22.98 -40.27 -25.42
C GLY A 766 -23.16 -41.79 -25.58
N ALA A 767 -24.33 -42.35 -25.25
CA ALA A 767 -24.57 -43.79 -25.36
C ALA A 767 -24.44 -44.32 -26.81
N ASP A 768 -24.87 -43.52 -27.80
CA ASP A 768 -24.69 -43.79 -29.24
C ASP A 768 -23.32 -43.31 -29.79
N ALA A 769 -22.48 -42.72 -28.94
CA ALA A 769 -21.15 -42.20 -29.26
C ALA A 769 -20.01 -43.06 -28.66
N GLY A 770 -20.32 -44.27 -28.18
CA GLY A 770 -19.32 -45.21 -27.66
C GLY A 770 -18.80 -44.91 -26.26
N PHE A 771 -19.61 -44.28 -25.40
CA PHE A 771 -19.25 -44.05 -24.00
C PHE A 771 -19.06 -45.38 -23.23
N VAL A 772 -18.03 -45.44 -22.38
CA VAL A 772 -17.79 -46.52 -21.41
C VAL A 772 -17.44 -45.96 -20.04
N TRP A 773 -17.84 -46.66 -18.98
CA TRP A 773 -17.37 -46.39 -17.62
C TRP A 773 -16.02 -47.06 -17.36
N ILE A 774 -15.23 -46.44 -16.49
CA ILE A 774 -13.87 -46.83 -16.10
C ILE A 774 -13.80 -46.81 -14.57
N GLU A 775 -13.45 -47.92 -13.95
CA GLU A 775 -13.39 -48.03 -12.48
C GLU A 775 -12.13 -47.38 -11.89
N ALA A 776 -12.24 -46.92 -10.64
CA ALA A 776 -11.14 -46.27 -9.93
C ALA A 776 -10.02 -47.25 -9.58
N THR A 777 -8.76 -46.82 -9.72
CA THR A 777 -7.56 -47.64 -9.49
C THR A 777 -6.66 -47.11 -8.36
N PRO A 778 -7.16 -46.86 -7.12
CA PRO A 778 -6.35 -46.30 -6.03
C PRO A 778 -5.12 -47.15 -5.68
N SER A 779 -5.18 -48.46 -5.91
CA SER A 779 -4.09 -49.41 -5.72
C SER A 779 -2.90 -49.24 -6.66
N LEU A 780 -2.99 -48.36 -7.66
CA LEU A 780 -1.93 -48.06 -8.64
C LEU A 780 -1.34 -46.65 -8.45
N ILE A 781 -1.72 -45.91 -7.40
CA ILE A 781 -1.36 -44.49 -7.17
C ILE A 781 -0.30 -44.36 -6.06
N HIS A 782 0.96 -44.11 -6.45
CA HIS A 782 2.14 -44.18 -5.59
C HIS A 782 3.06 -42.95 -5.72
N GLY A 783 4.13 -42.92 -4.91
CA GLY A 783 5.19 -41.91 -4.97
C GLY A 783 4.70 -40.46 -4.85
N ASP A 784 5.39 -39.56 -5.55
CA ASP A 784 5.05 -38.13 -5.69
C ASP A 784 3.56 -37.88 -5.97
N VAL A 785 2.95 -38.71 -6.83
CA VAL A 785 1.57 -38.52 -7.29
C VAL A 785 0.61 -38.80 -6.15
N SER A 786 0.87 -39.82 -5.35
CA SER A 786 0.10 -40.13 -4.14
C SER A 786 0.25 -39.05 -3.06
N GLU A 787 1.47 -38.53 -2.84
CA GLU A 787 1.67 -37.42 -1.90
C GLU A 787 0.97 -36.14 -2.37
N LYS A 788 1.06 -35.81 -3.66
CA LYS A 788 0.39 -34.65 -4.28
C LYS A 788 -1.12 -34.82 -4.32
N ALA A 789 -1.64 -36.04 -4.48
CA ALA A 789 -3.08 -36.31 -4.34
C ALA A 789 -3.55 -36.02 -2.91
N ARG A 790 -2.87 -36.57 -1.90
CA ARG A 790 -3.16 -36.34 -0.47
C ARG A 790 -3.07 -34.86 -0.08
N LYS A 791 -2.05 -34.14 -0.52
CA LYS A 791 -1.88 -32.68 -0.27
C LYS A 791 -3.06 -31.85 -0.78
N ASN A 792 -3.75 -32.31 -1.83
CA ASN A 792 -4.79 -31.56 -2.52
C ASN A 792 -6.22 -32.12 -2.28
N GLY A 793 -6.38 -33.11 -1.40
CA GLY A 793 -7.68 -33.72 -1.11
C GLY A 793 -8.28 -34.49 -2.28
N VAL A 794 -7.44 -35.01 -3.19
CA VAL A 794 -7.87 -35.70 -4.42
C VAL A 794 -7.82 -37.20 -4.21
N GLU A 795 -8.97 -37.86 -4.38
CA GLU A 795 -9.11 -39.31 -4.35
C GLU A 795 -9.22 -39.89 -5.78
N ALA A 796 -9.05 -41.21 -5.91
CA ALA A 796 -9.36 -41.93 -7.14
C ALA A 796 -10.87 -42.17 -7.23
N VAL A 797 -11.48 -41.78 -8.36
CA VAL A 797 -12.93 -41.88 -8.58
C VAL A 797 -13.22 -42.59 -9.89
N ARG A 798 -14.44 -43.11 -10.03
CA ARG A 798 -14.94 -43.69 -11.28
C ARG A 798 -15.01 -42.60 -12.35
N THR A 799 -14.52 -42.87 -13.56
CA THR A 799 -14.60 -41.95 -14.70
C THR A 799 -15.14 -42.67 -15.94
N GLY A 800 -14.99 -42.08 -17.13
CA GLY A 800 -15.43 -42.67 -18.38
C GLY A 800 -14.60 -42.22 -19.57
N GLY A 801 -14.92 -42.74 -20.75
CA GLY A 801 -14.26 -42.39 -22.00
C GLY A 801 -15.09 -42.78 -23.22
N PHE A 802 -14.68 -42.31 -24.39
CA PHE A 802 -15.43 -42.47 -25.64
C PHE A 802 -14.61 -43.22 -26.68
N TRP A 803 -15.25 -44.14 -27.38
CA TRP A 803 -14.69 -44.81 -28.56
C TRP A 803 -15.07 -44.07 -29.84
N PHE A 804 -14.08 -43.80 -30.69
CA PHE A 804 -14.28 -43.21 -32.01
C PHE A 804 -13.53 -44.00 -33.09
N GLY A 805 -14.10 -44.05 -34.30
CA GLY A 805 -13.50 -44.70 -35.46
C GLY A 805 -14.51 -45.48 -36.28
N GLU A 806 -14.03 -46.56 -36.90
CA GLU A 806 -14.87 -47.43 -37.74
C GLU A 806 -16.03 -48.08 -36.95
N ARG A 807 -17.11 -48.40 -37.65
CA ARG A 807 -18.24 -49.16 -37.08
C ARG A 807 -17.91 -50.64 -37.18
N GLY A 808 -18.09 -51.41 -36.10
CA GLY A 808 -17.92 -52.86 -36.16
C GLY A 808 -19.17 -53.56 -36.68
N ALA A 809 -19.28 -54.87 -36.42
CA ALA A 809 -20.24 -55.75 -37.09
C ALA A 809 -21.73 -55.42 -36.83
N ASP A 810 -22.06 -54.64 -35.79
CA ASP A 810 -23.43 -54.20 -35.49
C ASP A 810 -23.82 -52.88 -36.19
N GLY A 811 -22.88 -52.24 -36.89
CA GLY A 811 -23.10 -50.97 -37.56
C GLY A 811 -23.24 -49.76 -36.64
N LYS A 812 -22.89 -49.84 -35.34
CA LYS A 812 -22.93 -48.70 -34.41
C LYS A 812 -21.62 -47.91 -34.39
N ALA A 813 -21.74 -46.60 -34.12
CA ALA A 813 -20.57 -45.74 -33.88
C ALA A 813 -20.01 -46.01 -32.48
N GLY A 814 -18.69 -45.96 -32.34
CA GLY A 814 -18.04 -46.09 -31.03
C GLY A 814 -18.16 -47.47 -30.37
N GLN A 815 -18.25 -48.55 -31.15
CA GLN A 815 -18.04 -49.89 -30.61
C GLN A 815 -16.60 -50.02 -30.06
N LYS A 816 -16.42 -50.77 -28.97
CA LYS A 816 -15.08 -51.11 -28.46
C LYS A 816 -14.26 -51.79 -29.56
N ALA A 817 -12.97 -51.49 -29.60
CA ALA A 817 -12.01 -52.15 -30.48
C ALA A 817 -11.59 -53.53 -29.94
N GLY A 818 -11.26 -54.47 -30.83
CA GLY A 818 -10.73 -55.79 -30.46
C GLY A 818 -9.28 -55.72 -29.96
N PRO A 819 -8.83 -56.67 -29.11
CA PRO A 819 -7.55 -56.59 -28.40
C PRO A 819 -6.31 -56.58 -29.31
N ASP A 820 -6.44 -57.10 -30.53
CA ASP A 820 -5.38 -57.11 -31.56
C ASP A 820 -5.40 -55.86 -32.48
N GLU A 821 -6.38 -54.96 -32.36
CA GLU A 821 -6.41 -53.69 -33.13
C GLU A 821 -5.35 -52.70 -32.64
N LEU A 822 -4.83 -51.83 -33.53
CA LEU A 822 -4.09 -50.64 -33.13
C LEU A 822 -5.07 -49.57 -32.60
N VAL A 823 -4.74 -48.93 -31.48
CA VAL A 823 -5.57 -47.91 -30.82
C VAL A 823 -4.77 -46.68 -30.39
N PHE A 824 -5.30 -45.49 -30.66
CA PHE A 824 -4.85 -44.26 -30.01
C PHE A 824 -5.54 -44.11 -28.66
N TYR A 825 -4.78 -44.10 -27.56
CA TYR A 825 -5.29 -43.63 -26.28
C TYR A 825 -5.00 -42.14 -26.14
N HIS A 826 -6.03 -41.30 -26.25
CA HIS A 826 -5.87 -39.89 -26.57
C HIS A 826 -6.47 -38.93 -25.52
N PHE A 827 -5.70 -37.91 -25.14
CA PHE A 827 -6.12 -36.83 -24.25
C PHE A 827 -6.33 -35.54 -25.04
N HIS A 828 -7.58 -35.12 -25.22
CA HIS A 828 -7.86 -33.84 -25.87
C HIS A 828 -7.42 -32.67 -24.95
N GLY A 829 -6.63 -31.74 -25.48
CA GLY A 829 -6.07 -30.63 -24.72
C GLY A 829 -7.02 -29.51 -24.34
N GLY A 830 -8.20 -29.40 -24.97
CA GLY A 830 -9.29 -28.57 -24.45
C GLY A 830 -9.76 -29.08 -23.08
N GLY A 831 -9.86 -30.41 -22.93
CA GLY A 831 -10.23 -31.10 -21.70
C GLY A 831 -9.28 -30.86 -20.51
N PHE A 832 -8.11 -30.24 -20.70
CA PHE A 832 -7.29 -29.85 -19.55
C PHE A 832 -7.87 -28.62 -18.80
N VAL A 833 -8.66 -27.79 -19.50
CA VAL A 833 -9.17 -26.51 -18.99
C VAL A 833 -10.69 -26.38 -19.12
N MET A 834 -11.24 -26.63 -20.31
CA MET A 834 -12.67 -26.66 -20.60
C MET A 834 -12.92 -27.47 -21.89
N SER A 835 -13.51 -28.66 -21.79
CA SER A 835 -14.18 -29.43 -22.87
C SER A 835 -14.50 -30.82 -22.31
N THR A 836 -15.41 -31.53 -22.98
CA THR A 836 -15.45 -33.01 -22.95
C THR A 836 -14.58 -33.61 -24.07
N SER A 837 -14.21 -34.87 -23.91
CA SER A 837 -13.60 -35.73 -24.94
C SER A 837 -14.62 -36.34 -25.92
N ASP A 838 -15.93 -36.06 -25.76
CA ASP A 838 -17.00 -36.56 -26.64
C ASP A 838 -16.71 -36.28 -28.14
N PRO A 839 -16.65 -37.32 -29.00
CA PRO A 839 -16.43 -37.17 -30.44
C PRO A 839 -17.62 -36.58 -31.20
N SER A 840 -18.78 -36.34 -30.58
CA SER A 840 -19.86 -35.54 -31.17
C SER A 840 -19.42 -34.08 -31.40
N THR A 841 -18.52 -33.58 -30.55
CA THR A 841 -17.96 -32.22 -30.61
C THR A 841 -17.17 -32.01 -31.90
N SER A 842 -17.54 -30.98 -32.68
CA SER A 842 -16.96 -30.71 -34.01
C SER A 842 -15.44 -30.59 -34.04
N ALA A 843 -14.82 -30.09 -32.97
CA ALA A 843 -13.35 -30.00 -32.84
C ALA A 843 -12.71 -31.40 -32.69
N ASN A 844 -13.16 -32.16 -31.68
CA ASN A 844 -12.74 -33.54 -31.44
C ASN A 844 -12.93 -34.40 -32.69
N LYS A 845 -14.09 -34.30 -33.34
CA LYS A 845 -14.41 -35.03 -34.57
C LYS A 845 -13.43 -34.76 -35.71
N VAL A 846 -13.02 -33.50 -35.92
CA VAL A 846 -12.04 -33.13 -36.95
C VAL A 846 -10.64 -33.64 -36.59
N LEU A 847 -10.22 -33.50 -35.33
CA LEU A 847 -8.93 -34.00 -34.85
C LEU A 847 -8.83 -35.53 -34.99
N PHE A 848 -9.82 -36.26 -34.48
CA PHE A 848 -9.82 -37.72 -34.49
C PHE A 848 -9.97 -38.27 -35.92
N SER A 849 -10.82 -37.67 -36.77
CA SER A 849 -10.91 -38.06 -38.18
C SER A 849 -9.58 -37.83 -38.91
N GLY A 850 -8.86 -36.73 -38.61
CA GLY A 850 -7.52 -36.49 -39.16
C GLY A 850 -6.49 -37.54 -38.71
N LEU A 851 -6.50 -37.93 -37.43
CA LEU A 851 -5.61 -38.97 -36.89
C LEU A 851 -5.84 -40.33 -37.55
N LEU A 852 -7.10 -40.71 -37.75
CA LEU A 852 -7.45 -41.96 -38.42
C LEU A 852 -7.17 -41.91 -39.93
N GLN A 853 -7.44 -40.78 -40.59
CA GLN A 853 -7.19 -40.61 -42.03
C GLN A 853 -5.70 -40.65 -42.41
N HIS A 854 -4.81 -40.22 -41.51
CA HIS A 854 -3.38 -40.12 -41.78
C HIS A 854 -2.52 -41.25 -41.19
N THR A 855 -3.13 -42.30 -40.62
CA THR A 855 -2.40 -43.42 -40.01
C THR A 855 -3.01 -44.78 -40.36
N LYS A 856 -2.42 -45.87 -39.86
CA LYS A 856 -2.99 -47.24 -39.95
C LYS A 856 -3.92 -47.58 -38.78
N VAL A 857 -4.09 -46.65 -37.83
CA VAL A 857 -4.92 -46.83 -36.64
C VAL A 857 -6.38 -46.60 -37.05
N ARG A 858 -7.30 -47.49 -36.64
CA ARG A 858 -8.74 -47.41 -36.97
C ARG A 858 -9.60 -46.84 -35.83
N ARG A 859 -8.98 -46.63 -34.66
CA ARG A 859 -9.65 -46.44 -33.36
C ARG A 859 -8.96 -45.36 -32.52
N VAL A 860 -9.76 -44.48 -31.94
CA VAL A 860 -9.36 -43.59 -30.84
C VAL A 860 -10.20 -43.95 -29.61
N PHE A 861 -9.54 -44.11 -28.47
CA PHE A 861 -10.17 -44.09 -27.16
C PHE A 861 -9.82 -42.76 -26.48
N ALA A 862 -10.80 -41.89 -26.31
CA ALA A 862 -10.62 -40.56 -25.74
C ALA A 862 -11.15 -40.52 -24.29
N LEU A 863 -10.27 -40.26 -23.32
CA LEU A 863 -10.63 -40.26 -21.90
C LEU A 863 -11.40 -38.99 -21.52
N GLU A 864 -12.48 -39.12 -20.74
CA GLU A 864 -13.02 -38.01 -19.94
C GLU A 864 -12.29 -38.00 -18.58
N TYR A 865 -11.65 -36.88 -18.23
CA TYR A 865 -10.83 -36.75 -17.02
C TYR A 865 -11.17 -35.45 -16.28
N ARG A 866 -10.83 -35.37 -14.99
CA ARG A 866 -11.20 -34.21 -14.15
C ARG A 866 -10.46 -32.94 -14.58
N LEU A 867 -11.19 -32.03 -15.22
CA LEU A 867 -10.68 -30.74 -15.70
C LEU A 867 -10.29 -29.81 -14.53
N SER A 868 -9.39 -28.86 -14.78
CA SER A 868 -9.01 -27.79 -13.83
C SER A 868 -10.14 -26.86 -13.36
N SER A 869 -11.30 -26.93 -14.02
CA SER A 869 -12.47 -26.08 -13.81
C SER A 869 -13.69 -26.81 -13.22
N ALA A 870 -13.62 -28.14 -13.05
CA ALA A 870 -14.77 -28.95 -12.66
C ALA A 870 -14.97 -29.02 -11.13
N PRO A 871 -16.23 -29.00 -10.62
CA PRO A 871 -16.53 -29.33 -9.23
C PRO A 871 -16.10 -30.76 -8.86
N PRO A 872 -15.80 -31.06 -7.58
CA PRO A 872 -15.92 -30.17 -6.42
C PRO A 872 -14.72 -29.23 -6.20
N PHE A 873 -13.62 -29.38 -6.95
CA PHE A 873 -12.33 -28.74 -6.67
C PHE A 873 -12.19 -27.37 -7.38
N GLY A 874 -12.92 -26.37 -6.90
CA GLY A 874 -13.08 -25.07 -7.56
C GLY A 874 -11.78 -24.36 -8.00
N SER A 875 -11.53 -24.36 -9.32
CA SER A 875 -10.52 -23.55 -10.04
C SER A 875 -9.04 -23.75 -9.69
N ARG A 876 -8.68 -24.69 -8.79
CA ARG A 876 -7.33 -24.74 -8.20
C ARG A 876 -6.72 -26.12 -7.90
N ASN A 877 -7.14 -27.27 -8.44
CA ASN A 877 -6.17 -28.36 -8.72
C ASN A 877 -6.67 -29.51 -9.62
N PRO A 878 -6.08 -29.73 -10.81
CA PRO A 878 -6.25 -30.96 -11.58
C PRO A 878 -5.04 -31.90 -11.54
N PHE A 879 -3.85 -31.45 -11.12
CA PHE A 879 -2.61 -32.12 -11.54
C PHE A 879 -2.51 -33.59 -11.06
N PRO A 880 -2.80 -33.94 -9.80
CA PRO A 880 -2.93 -35.35 -9.42
C PRO A 880 -4.21 -35.98 -9.98
N ALA A 881 -5.32 -35.24 -10.07
CA ALA A 881 -6.64 -35.77 -10.45
C ALA A 881 -6.67 -36.32 -11.88
N ALA A 882 -6.27 -35.52 -12.86
CA ALA A 882 -6.24 -35.90 -14.27
C ALA A 882 -5.26 -37.06 -14.54
N LEU A 883 -4.15 -37.13 -13.78
CA LEU A 883 -3.16 -38.21 -13.88
C LEU A 883 -3.67 -39.51 -13.25
N ILE A 884 -4.40 -39.45 -12.13
CA ILE A 884 -5.10 -40.61 -11.55
C ILE A 884 -6.13 -41.15 -12.55
N ASP A 885 -6.89 -40.28 -13.19
CA ASP A 885 -7.91 -40.66 -14.18
C ASP A 885 -7.27 -41.30 -15.43
N SER A 886 -6.10 -40.83 -15.85
CA SER A 886 -5.37 -41.40 -16.99
C SER A 886 -4.67 -42.73 -16.68
N ILE A 887 -4.24 -42.94 -15.43
CA ILE A 887 -3.79 -44.26 -14.95
C ILE A 887 -4.96 -45.26 -14.97
N ALA A 888 -6.16 -44.86 -14.50
CA ALA A 888 -7.36 -45.70 -14.55
C ALA A 888 -7.78 -46.04 -15.99
N GLY A 889 -7.77 -45.07 -16.91
CA GLY A 889 -8.11 -45.31 -18.31
C GLY A 889 -7.07 -46.14 -19.08
N TYR A 890 -5.79 -46.06 -18.73
CA TYR A 890 -4.77 -46.95 -19.27
C TYR A 890 -4.95 -48.39 -18.77
N ARG A 891 -5.19 -48.56 -17.45
CA ARG A 891 -5.52 -49.84 -16.83
C ARG A 891 -6.73 -50.50 -17.49
N TYR A 892 -7.77 -49.73 -17.82
CA TYR A 892 -8.94 -50.23 -18.55
C TYR A 892 -8.58 -50.82 -19.93
N LEU A 893 -7.68 -50.19 -20.70
CA LEU A 893 -7.25 -50.75 -21.99
C LEU A 893 -6.45 -52.04 -21.83
N VAL A 894 -5.54 -52.11 -20.86
CA VAL A 894 -4.67 -53.26 -20.63
C VAL A 894 -5.42 -54.45 -20.01
N GLU A 895 -6.21 -54.21 -18.96
CA GLU A 895 -6.83 -55.28 -18.16
C GLU A 895 -8.30 -55.57 -18.53
N ASP A 896 -9.13 -54.54 -18.74
CA ASP A 896 -10.58 -54.71 -18.96
C ASP A 896 -10.96 -54.92 -20.44
N VAL A 897 -10.05 -54.57 -21.37
CA VAL A 897 -10.19 -54.83 -22.82
C VAL A 897 -9.14 -55.82 -23.33
N GLY A 898 -7.99 -55.97 -22.66
CA GLY A 898 -6.97 -56.96 -23.00
C GLY A 898 -6.07 -56.58 -24.17
N PHE A 899 -5.81 -55.28 -24.41
CA PHE A 899 -4.96 -54.85 -25.52
C PHE A 899 -3.52 -55.34 -25.42
N ASN A 900 -2.97 -55.80 -26.54
CA ASN A 900 -1.53 -55.97 -26.65
C ASN A 900 -0.82 -54.61 -26.57
N LEU A 901 0.22 -54.54 -25.76
CA LEU A 901 0.92 -53.31 -25.38
C LEU A 901 1.53 -52.59 -26.58
N SER A 902 2.06 -53.35 -27.55
CA SER A 902 2.59 -52.82 -28.83
C SER A 902 1.56 -52.03 -29.63
N ASN A 903 0.27 -52.25 -29.36
CA ASN A 903 -0.83 -51.73 -30.16
C ASN A 903 -1.44 -50.46 -29.55
N ILE A 904 -1.11 -50.12 -28.30
CA ILE A 904 -1.56 -48.90 -27.62
C ILE A 904 -0.56 -47.77 -27.93
N ILE A 905 -1.05 -46.70 -28.57
CA ILE A 905 -0.31 -45.46 -28.79
C ILE A 905 -0.90 -44.38 -27.88
N ILE A 906 -0.16 -43.99 -26.84
CA ILE A 906 -0.54 -42.86 -25.97
C ILE A 906 -0.38 -41.56 -26.76
N SER A 907 -1.36 -40.65 -26.68
CA SER A 907 -1.36 -39.42 -27.46
C SER A 907 -2.09 -38.26 -26.75
N GLY A 908 -1.79 -37.03 -27.12
CA GLY A 908 -2.55 -35.86 -26.69
C GLY A 908 -2.17 -34.60 -27.46
N ASP A 909 -3.16 -33.76 -27.75
CA ASP A 909 -2.96 -32.45 -28.38
C ASP A 909 -2.89 -31.32 -27.35
N SER A 910 -2.35 -30.15 -27.75
CA SER A 910 -2.30 -28.94 -26.92
C SER A 910 -1.83 -29.26 -25.47
N ALA A 911 -2.55 -28.82 -24.43
CA ALA A 911 -2.25 -29.13 -23.03
C ALA A 911 -2.40 -30.63 -22.65
N GLY A 912 -3.22 -31.39 -23.38
CA GLY A 912 -3.46 -32.82 -23.16
C GLY A 912 -2.23 -33.67 -23.46
N GLY A 913 -1.33 -33.19 -24.31
CA GLY A 913 0.00 -33.80 -24.49
C GLY A 913 0.85 -33.80 -23.20
N ASN A 914 0.62 -32.86 -22.26
CA ASN A 914 1.33 -32.88 -20.98
C ASN A 914 0.84 -34.04 -20.10
N LEU A 915 -0.47 -34.30 -20.12
CA LEU A 915 -1.06 -35.48 -19.48
C LEU A 915 -0.59 -36.79 -20.14
N ALA A 916 -0.48 -36.81 -21.47
CA ALA A 916 0.08 -37.94 -22.22
C ALA A 916 1.52 -38.26 -21.79
N TYR A 917 2.39 -37.25 -21.72
CA TYR A 917 3.77 -37.40 -21.27
C TYR A 917 3.85 -37.79 -19.78
N ALA A 918 3.05 -37.16 -18.91
CA ALA A 918 3.03 -37.47 -17.48
C ALA A 918 2.59 -38.92 -17.20
N LEU A 919 1.61 -39.44 -17.94
CA LEU A 919 1.20 -40.84 -17.87
C LEU A 919 2.33 -41.77 -18.34
N THR A 920 2.93 -41.52 -19.51
CA THR A 920 4.05 -42.36 -20.00
C THR A 920 5.20 -42.36 -19.00
N ARG A 921 5.57 -41.20 -18.44
CA ARG A 921 6.59 -41.08 -17.38
C ARG A 921 6.23 -41.86 -16.10
N TYR A 922 4.96 -41.84 -15.70
CA TYR A 922 4.49 -42.56 -14.52
C TYR A 922 4.59 -44.08 -14.70
N ILE A 923 4.22 -44.58 -15.88
CA ILE A 923 4.35 -46.00 -16.23
C ILE A 923 5.83 -46.41 -16.37
N SER A 924 6.68 -45.51 -16.90
CA SER A 924 8.08 -45.81 -17.23
C SER A 924 9.11 -45.54 -16.12
N THR A 925 8.70 -45.25 -14.88
CA THR A 925 9.62 -45.02 -13.75
C THR A 925 9.68 -46.24 -12.84
N ASP A 926 10.84 -46.48 -12.19
CA ASP A 926 11.19 -47.71 -11.47
C ASP A 926 10.43 -47.96 -10.14
N GLY A 927 9.15 -47.56 -10.07
CA GLY A 927 8.24 -47.79 -8.94
C GLY A 927 7.38 -49.06 -9.05
N GLY A 928 7.42 -49.79 -10.19
CA GLY A 928 6.79 -51.11 -10.33
C GLY A 928 5.26 -51.13 -10.24
N HIS A 929 4.58 -50.11 -10.76
CA HIS A 929 3.14 -49.83 -10.52
C HIS A 929 2.15 -50.73 -11.28
N GLY A 930 2.46 -52.03 -11.46
CA GLY A 930 1.61 -53.06 -12.07
C GLY A 930 1.35 -52.93 -13.57
N LEU A 931 1.28 -51.71 -14.10
CA LEU A 931 1.01 -51.40 -15.50
C LEU A 931 2.31 -51.45 -16.34
N PRO A 932 2.30 -52.13 -17.50
CA PRO A 932 3.45 -52.21 -18.40
C PRO A 932 3.47 -51.05 -19.42
N ASN A 933 4.61 -50.87 -20.12
CA ASN A 933 4.81 -49.78 -21.08
C ASN A 933 3.96 -49.91 -22.36
N ALA A 934 3.48 -48.77 -22.88
CA ALA A 934 2.79 -48.68 -24.17
C ALA A 934 3.76 -48.71 -25.37
N GLY A 935 3.28 -49.16 -26.52
CA GLY A 935 4.06 -49.33 -27.76
C GLY A 935 4.59 -48.03 -28.37
N ALA A 936 3.91 -46.89 -28.17
CA ALA A 936 4.40 -45.57 -28.58
C ALA A 936 3.76 -44.40 -27.82
N LEU A 937 4.43 -43.24 -27.87
CA LEU A 937 3.91 -41.93 -27.43
C LEU A 937 3.90 -40.95 -28.61
N LEU A 938 2.76 -40.30 -28.87
CA LEU A 938 2.55 -39.33 -29.94
C LEU A 938 2.04 -37.99 -29.39
N LEU A 939 2.97 -37.08 -29.10
CA LEU A 939 2.66 -35.72 -28.66
C LEU A 939 2.29 -34.83 -29.85
N LEU A 940 1.07 -34.29 -29.84
CA LEU A 940 0.49 -33.51 -30.95
C LEU A 940 0.40 -32.03 -30.57
N SER A 941 1.48 -31.47 -30.02
CA SER A 941 1.42 -30.17 -29.35
C SER A 941 2.71 -29.35 -29.44
N PRO A 942 2.64 -28.07 -29.81
CA PRO A 942 3.74 -27.12 -29.67
C PRO A 942 3.81 -26.49 -28.25
N THR A 943 3.09 -27.01 -27.26
CA THR A 943 3.11 -26.50 -25.87
C THR A 943 3.88 -27.40 -24.90
N VAL A 944 4.03 -28.68 -25.23
CA VAL A 944 4.59 -29.71 -24.33
C VAL A 944 6.07 -29.92 -24.63
N ASP A 945 6.80 -28.82 -24.68
CA ASP A 945 8.23 -28.86 -24.97
C ASP A 945 9.03 -29.01 -23.67
N TRP A 946 9.49 -30.23 -23.42
CA TRP A 946 10.37 -30.58 -22.31
C TRP A 946 11.85 -30.23 -22.58
N ALA A 947 12.18 -29.79 -23.79
CA ALA A 947 13.53 -29.39 -24.22
C ALA A 947 13.61 -27.92 -24.69
N ASP A 948 12.54 -27.13 -24.51
CA ASP A 948 12.41 -25.71 -24.87
C ASP A 948 12.75 -25.34 -26.35
N THR A 949 12.77 -26.31 -27.27
CA THR A 949 13.08 -26.11 -28.70
C THR A 949 12.18 -25.06 -29.38
N HIS A 950 10.96 -24.88 -28.88
CA HIS A 950 9.92 -24.02 -29.47
C HIS A 950 10.03 -22.53 -29.10
N ILE A 951 11.05 -22.07 -28.36
CA ILE A 951 11.20 -20.65 -27.99
C ILE A 951 11.90 -19.79 -29.08
N GLY A 952 12.59 -20.42 -30.03
CA GLY A 952 13.42 -19.76 -31.05
C GLY A 952 12.63 -18.88 -32.05
N ALA A 953 13.35 -18.04 -32.80
CA ALA A 953 12.78 -17.10 -33.77
C ALA A 953 11.87 -17.80 -34.81
N ASP A 954 12.35 -18.89 -35.40
CA ASP A 954 11.68 -19.68 -36.43
C ASP A 954 10.78 -20.80 -35.88
N SER A 955 10.47 -20.77 -34.59
CA SER A 955 9.57 -21.73 -33.96
C SER A 955 8.19 -21.77 -34.62
N SER A 956 7.55 -22.94 -34.57
CA SER A 956 6.15 -23.11 -34.95
C SER A 956 5.25 -22.12 -34.19
N MET A 957 5.52 -21.91 -32.90
CA MET A 957 4.78 -20.98 -32.04
C MET A 957 4.91 -19.52 -32.51
N ARG A 958 6.14 -18.98 -32.69
CA ARG A 958 6.30 -17.60 -33.18
C ARG A 958 5.73 -17.42 -34.59
N ARG A 959 5.99 -18.35 -35.52
CA ARG A 959 5.50 -18.27 -36.91
C ARG A 959 3.97 -18.34 -37.04
N ASN A 960 3.30 -19.13 -36.21
CA ASN A 960 1.84 -19.27 -36.28
C ASN A 960 1.07 -18.31 -35.35
N SER A 961 1.72 -17.66 -34.38
CA SER A 961 1.16 -16.76 -33.35
C SER A 961 -0.04 -15.88 -33.76
N ARG A 962 0.00 -15.22 -34.93
CA ARG A 962 -1.11 -14.37 -35.44
C ARG A 962 -2.35 -15.14 -35.93
N THR A 963 -2.28 -16.46 -35.92
CA THR A 963 -3.29 -17.41 -36.42
C THR A 963 -3.53 -18.58 -35.48
N ASP A 964 -2.91 -18.56 -34.30
CA ASP A 964 -2.91 -19.64 -33.34
C ASP A 964 -3.65 -19.22 -32.07
N PHE A 965 -4.67 -19.99 -31.71
CA PHE A 965 -5.53 -19.75 -30.55
C PHE A 965 -4.82 -20.08 -29.23
N VAL A 966 -3.76 -20.89 -29.28
CA VAL A 966 -2.96 -21.30 -28.12
C VAL A 966 -2.23 -20.12 -27.45
N LEU A 967 -1.95 -19.04 -28.19
CA LEU A 967 -1.36 -17.83 -27.60
C LEU A 967 -2.30 -17.15 -26.59
N LEU A 968 -3.63 -17.19 -26.82
CA LEU A 968 -4.62 -16.67 -25.86
C LEU A 968 -4.68 -17.53 -24.59
N ILE A 969 -4.52 -18.84 -24.74
CA ILE A 969 -4.44 -19.82 -23.65
C ILE A 969 -3.23 -19.49 -22.75
N PHE A 970 -2.03 -19.29 -23.32
CA PHE A 970 -0.82 -18.93 -22.56
C PHE A 970 -0.84 -17.53 -21.93
N THR A 971 -1.45 -16.55 -22.60
CA THR A 971 -1.45 -15.15 -22.14
C THR A 971 -2.56 -14.85 -21.13
N SER A 972 -3.57 -15.71 -21.03
CA SER A 972 -4.44 -15.80 -19.86
C SER A 972 -3.67 -16.40 -18.67
N ARG A 973 -3.88 -15.89 -17.45
CA ARG A 973 -3.35 -16.53 -16.22
C ARG A 973 -4.01 -17.88 -15.91
N PHE A 974 -5.09 -18.24 -16.63
CA PHE A 974 -5.85 -19.47 -16.38
C PHE A 974 -5.02 -20.74 -16.63
N THR A 975 -4.22 -20.81 -17.68
CA THR A 975 -3.43 -22.03 -17.99
C THR A 975 -2.36 -22.31 -16.93
N TYR A 976 -1.73 -21.26 -16.41
CA TYR A 976 -0.79 -21.37 -15.28
C TYR A 976 -1.50 -21.77 -13.98
N HIS A 977 -2.68 -21.22 -13.69
CA HIS A 977 -3.49 -21.66 -12.54
C HIS A 977 -4.01 -23.11 -12.70
N ALA A 978 -4.36 -23.53 -13.92
CA ALA A 978 -4.76 -24.89 -14.23
C ALA A 978 -3.60 -25.88 -14.04
N LEU A 979 -2.41 -25.60 -14.58
CA LEU A 979 -1.25 -26.50 -14.47
C LEU A 979 -0.68 -26.59 -13.04
N ARG A 980 -0.72 -25.49 -12.28
CA ARG A 980 -0.18 -25.47 -10.90
C ARG A 980 -1.17 -25.93 -9.84
N GLY A 981 -2.46 -25.67 -10.06
CA GLY A 981 -3.49 -25.74 -9.03
C GLY A 981 -3.17 -24.90 -7.79
N SER A 982 -2.96 -25.60 -6.67
CA SER A 982 -2.68 -25.11 -5.33
C SER A 982 -1.28 -25.46 -4.84
N LEU A 983 -0.40 -25.96 -5.73
CA LEU A 983 1.01 -26.15 -5.41
C LEU A 983 1.70 -24.79 -5.13
N PRO A 984 2.60 -24.69 -4.13
CA PRO A 984 3.38 -23.49 -3.85
C PRO A 984 4.21 -23.01 -5.05
N ASP A 985 4.42 -21.70 -5.17
CA ASP A 985 5.08 -21.11 -6.35
C ASP A 985 6.58 -21.47 -6.46
N ASP A 986 7.21 -21.87 -5.35
CA ASP A 986 8.52 -22.49 -5.27
C ASP A 986 8.53 -23.98 -5.70
N GLU A 987 7.52 -24.77 -5.32
CA GLU A 987 7.39 -26.17 -5.77
C GLU A 987 7.21 -26.25 -7.29
N ILE A 988 6.42 -25.34 -7.89
CA ILE A 988 6.18 -25.29 -9.34
C ILE A 988 7.49 -25.24 -10.14
N ALA A 989 8.45 -24.39 -9.72
CA ALA A 989 9.68 -24.15 -10.45
C ALA A 989 10.59 -25.39 -10.56
N THR A 990 10.35 -26.40 -9.72
CA THR A 990 11.11 -27.65 -9.66
C THR A 990 10.25 -28.90 -9.93
N ASN A 991 8.94 -28.74 -10.14
CA ASN A 991 8.02 -29.87 -10.25
C ASN A 991 8.24 -30.66 -11.55
N SER A 992 8.88 -31.82 -11.42
CA SER A 992 9.28 -32.72 -12.51
C SER A 992 8.15 -33.25 -13.41
N TRP A 993 6.90 -32.91 -13.10
CA TRP A 993 5.71 -33.33 -13.82
C TRP A 993 5.00 -32.19 -14.59
N ILE A 994 5.57 -30.97 -14.58
CA ILE A 994 5.12 -29.82 -15.40
C ILE A 994 6.25 -29.45 -16.37
N SER A 995 5.96 -29.31 -17.66
CA SER A 995 7.01 -29.02 -18.65
C SER A 995 7.63 -27.63 -18.46
N PRO A 996 8.98 -27.46 -18.53
CA PRO A 996 9.63 -26.16 -18.39
C PRO A 996 9.11 -25.08 -19.37
N GLY A 997 8.77 -25.47 -20.61
CA GLY A 997 8.17 -24.55 -21.59
C GLY A 997 6.79 -24.02 -21.15
N SER A 998 6.01 -24.79 -20.41
CA SER A 998 4.73 -24.32 -19.82
C SER A 998 4.94 -23.31 -18.69
N LEU A 999 6.09 -23.37 -17.99
CA LEU A 999 6.42 -22.43 -16.92
C LEU A 999 6.97 -21.11 -17.47
N LYS A 1000 7.88 -21.17 -18.45
CA LYS A 1000 8.57 -19.99 -19.01
C LYS A 1000 7.62 -19.02 -19.72
N ASN A 1001 6.61 -19.55 -20.42
CA ASN A 1001 5.68 -18.78 -21.25
C ASN A 1001 4.66 -17.93 -20.47
N CYS A 1002 4.60 -18.02 -19.14
CA CYS A 1002 3.71 -17.18 -18.31
C CYS A 1002 4.44 -16.04 -17.55
N SER A 1003 5.72 -15.80 -17.84
CA SER A 1003 6.47 -14.66 -17.30
C SER A 1003 6.10 -13.34 -18.01
N THR A 1004 5.87 -12.27 -17.25
CA THR A 1004 5.54 -10.92 -17.79
C THR A 1004 6.61 -10.38 -18.74
N ALA A 1005 7.86 -10.80 -18.57
CA ALA A 1005 8.98 -10.44 -19.42
C ALA A 1005 8.79 -10.82 -20.91
N TRP A 1006 8.11 -11.92 -21.22
CA TRP A 1006 7.98 -12.41 -22.60
C TRP A 1006 7.17 -11.45 -23.49
N TYR A 1007 6.13 -10.84 -22.92
CA TYR A 1007 5.27 -9.88 -23.63
C TYR A 1007 6.02 -8.58 -23.97
N LEU A 1008 6.85 -8.09 -23.05
CA LEU A 1008 7.74 -6.95 -23.28
C LEU A 1008 8.85 -7.29 -24.28
N HIS A 1009 9.46 -8.46 -24.18
CA HIS A 1009 10.58 -8.85 -25.05
C HIS A 1009 10.16 -8.95 -26.52
N CYS A 1010 8.97 -9.48 -26.82
CA CYS A 1010 8.43 -9.49 -28.19
C CYS A 1010 7.94 -8.13 -28.70
N LEU A 1011 7.59 -7.18 -27.82
CA LEU A 1011 7.28 -5.79 -28.21
C LEU A 1011 8.55 -5.00 -28.60
N PHE A 1012 9.66 -5.19 -27.90
CA PHE A 1012 10.91 -4.45 -28.15
C PHE A 1012 11.76 -4.98 -29.33
N GLN A 1013 11.47 -6.17 -29.89
CA GLN A 1013 12.25 -6.74 -31.01
C GLN A 1013 11.82 -6.29 -32.43
N ASN A 1014 10.82 -5.41 -32.59
CA ASN A 1014 10.33 -4.98 -33.92
C ASN A 1014 10.87 -3.60 -34.40
N LEU A 1015 11.90 -3.04 -33.75
CA LEU A 1015 12.55 -1.80 -34.17
C LEU A 1015 14.09 -1.89 -34.04
N HIS A 1016 14.75 -2.61 -34.95
CA HIS A 1016 15.75 -2.02 -35.85
C HIS A 1016 16.35 -3.03 -36.86
N HIS A 1017 16.67 -2.51 -38.05
CA HIS A 1017 17.49 -3.08 -39.14
C HIS A 1017 17.09 -4.39 -39.81
N CYS A 1018 16.61 -4.23 -41.05
CA CYS A 1018 16.92 -5.15 -42.14
C CYS A 1018 18.42 -5.10 -42.48
N ARG A 1019 19.08 -6.26 -42.55
CA ARG A 1019 19.99 -6.62 -43.65
C ARG A 1019 20.16 -8.13 -43.75
#